data_AF-A0A814DKN4-F1
#
_entry.id   AF-A0A814DKN4-F1
#
_cell.length_a   1.000
_cell.length_b   1.000
_cell.length_c   1.000
_cell.angle_alpha   90.00
_cell.angle_beta   90.00
_cell.angle_gamma   90.00
#
_symmetry.space_group_name_H-M   'P 1'
#
loop_
_entity.id
_entity.type
_entity.pdbx_description
1 polymer ?
#
loop_
_entity_poly.entity_id
_entity_poly.type
_entity_poly.pdbx_seq_one_letter_code
_entity_poly.pdbx_strand_id
1 'polypeptide(L)'
;MIPVPQYPLYSATLSEYGAYQIEYYLDEDNNWALDIDELERALNESKDRCVPRGIVIINPGNPTGQVLSRENIKNIICFAKKHRLFILADEVYQENVHLSDSKFFSFKKVLMDLGPPYKNMEMASFHSASKGWHGECGSRGGYYELINIDNDVRMQVNKLISACLCSTAWGQSVMGAIINPPKPGEQSYELYNKERTEVVNRLKEKADLVSKLFNSIEGVKCNPVMGAMYAFPRIEIPEKAIEHAKSKQMAPDAFYCFQLLDKTESIMLQSQNGLVPFNTVQGIASTNVHAYSNGDDDFFSVEHHYLHGIFMGFKWQCVEFARRWLLMRKSCIFPPIPCAADMWNDLKYVECVTDGKKFPLKFYANGSPHKPTRNSILIYPRADELPFGHVAIICDVVPDFIRIAEQNYIYHSWSDDYAREIPLVIKDDCYYIQDEDNICGWIEVDDNNELQPLDETKLDLILKEYQAAKPFGTLKRLSKTDKAFHSYEHWLDENNPAEKYFMSLYGPNLIRADTDTLPYYKVDQALALSIGSTSNELHQMFLDATNYVLENDDVLKHFCIPEIFWSKIRRSWSNEKDIIMTGRFDLAFDGKELKVFEYNADSASALFEIAVIQEKWGQAVKLEHPHMSGFQINRLLIKNWKQICTKLNIKRIHLLIDNDQDEILTSLYMQEVLKQANIDSKLCILYDDLYWKDSKIVDSDGNQVELIWKTWMWESVFSDYADAEKTGKLNQKINGEHPRLCEILLNDDIHIIEPLWKVIPSNKAILPVLWSMFPNHPNLLCSEWTLTDDLKRSGYVKKPIVGRCGHNVTLYDTNGESVLDETQGKFTDRNCIYQKIFSLPKHDDYYAIFGSWIIHGLFAGFGIREDKRLITDADSPVTACCIAWK
;
A
#
# COMPACT_ATOMS: atom_id res chain seq x y z
N MET A 1 8.85 5.89 -30.04
CA MET A 1 8.05 6.93 -30.72
C MET A 1 6.59 6.50 -30.71
N ILE A 2 5.68 7.36 -30.26
CA ILE A 2 4.24 7.09 -30.17
C ILE A 2 3.44 8.30 -30.71
N PRO A 3 2.25 8.09 -31.31
CA PRO A 3 1.48 9.17 -31.90
C PRO A 3 0.87 10.09 -30.83
N VAL A 4 0.52 11.31 -31.21
CA VAL A 4 -0.34 12.20 -30.43
C VAL A 4 -1.43 12.76 -31.36
N PRO A 5 -2.72 12.54 -31.04
CA PRO A 5 -3.26 11.76 -29.91
C PRO A 5 -3.07 10.23 -30.08
N GLN A 6 -3.24 9.46 -28.99
CA GLN A 6 -3.06 8.00 -28.99
C GLN A 6 -3.92 7.23 -27.99
N TYR A 7 -3.82 5.90 -28.04
CA TYR A 7 -4.27 5.00 -26.97
C TYR A 7 -3.35 5.12 -25.73
N PRO A 8 -3.87 5.52 -24.56
CA PRO A 8 -3.05 5.96 -23.41
C PRO A 8 -2.22 4.85 -22.75
N LEU A 9 -2.48 3.57 -23.03
CA LEU A 9 -1.66 2.50 -22.47
C LEU A 9 -0.23 2.50 -23.01
N TYR A 10 0.03 3.00 -24.21
CA TYR A 10 1.39 3.07 -24.71
C TYR A 10 2.27 4.00 -23.87
N SER A 11 1.76 5.18 -23.48
CA SER A 11 2.50 6.07 -22.56
C SER A 11 2.64 5.46 -21.17
N ALA A 12 1.58 4.83 -20.64
CA ALA A 12 1.64 4.18 -19.33
C ALA A 12 2.67 3.04 -19.29
N THR A 13 2.71 2.19 -20.32
CA THR A 13 3.67 1.08 -20.44
C THR A 13 5.11 1.59 -20.63
N LEU A 14 5.32 2.68 -21.38
CA LEU A 14 6.65 3.29 -21.47
C LEU A 14 7.12 3.79 -20.10
N SER A 15 6.25 4.45 -19.33
CA SER A 15 6.56 4.89 -17.96
C SER A 15 6.85 3.73 -17.02
N GLU A 16 6.07 2.65 -17.07
CA GLU A 16 6.27 1.44 -16.27
C GLU A 16 7.66 0.83 -16.48
N TYR A 17 8.14 0.81 -17.72
CA TYR A 17 9.46 0.27 -18.07
C TYR A 17 10.58 1.31 -18.04
N GLY A 18 10.33 2.54 -17.58
CA GLY A 18 11.33 3.61 -17.55
C GLY A 18 11.88 3.99 -18.94
N ALA A 19 11.08 3.81 -19.99
CA ALA A 19 11.47 4.08 -21.37
C ALA A 19 11.17 5.53 -21.76
N TYR A 20 12.10 6.19 -22.46
CA TYR A 20 11.92 7.57 -22.91
C TYR A 20 10.82 7.67 -23.99
N GLN A 21 9.79 8.48 -23.72
CA GLN A 21 8.68 8.74 -24.63
C GLN A 21 9.08 9.79 -25.67
N ILE A 22 8.97 9.42 -26.95
CA ILE A 22 9.14 10.34 -28.09
C ILE A 22 7.78 10.50 -28.75
N GLU A 23 7.21 11.70 -28.69
CA GLU A 23 5.90 12.02 -29.24
C GLU A 23 6.04 12.54 -30.67
N TYR A 24 5.17 12.09 -31.56
CA TYR A 24 5.00 12.69 -32.88
C TYR A 24 3.53 13.02 -33.12
N TYR A 25 3.25 14.21 -33.65
CA TYR A 25 1.89 14.69 -33.83
C TYR A 25 1.28 14.19 -35.15
N LEU A 26 -0.01 13.86 -35.13
CA LEU A 26 -0.78 13.54 -36.33
C LEU A 26 -1.30 14.83 -36.98
N ASP A 27 -1.33 14.87 -38.32
CA ASP A 27 -1.77 16.05 -39.07
C ASP A 27 -3.30 16.07 -39.18
N GLU A 28 -3.96 16.79 -38.28
CA GLU A 28 -5.41 16.95 -38.26
C GLU A 28 -5.97 17.46 -39.59
N ASP A 29 -5.33 18.46 -40.21
CA ASP A 29 -5.87 19.08 -41.43
C ASP A 29 -5.76 18.16 -42.64
N ASN A 30 -4.87 17.18 -42.59
CA ASN A 30 -4.77 16.09 -43.57
C ASN A 30 -5.40 14.78 -43.06
N ASN A 31 -6.55 14.87 -42.39
CA ASN A 31 -7.32 13.75 -41.88
C ASN A 31 -6.56 12.82 -40.92
N TRP A 32 -5.74 13.40 -40.05
CA TRP A 32 -4.89 12.70 -39.06
C TRP A 32 -3.86 11.75 -39.70
N ALA A 33 -3.44 12.02 -40.93
CA ALA A 33 -2.35 11.29 -41.57
C ALA A 33 -1.02 11.52 -40.81
N LEU A 34 -0.07 10.60 -40.99
CA LEU A 34 1.29 10.82 -40.50
C LEU A 34 2.09 11.65 -41.50
N ASP A 35 2.80 12.65 -41.00
CA ASP A 35 3.78 13.42 -41.76
C ASP A 35 5.21 12.93 -41.46
N ILE A 36 6.01 12.75 -42.51
CA ILE A 36 7.40 12.29 -42.38
C ILE A 36 8.29 13.40 -41.82
N ASP A 37 8.02 14.66 -42.15
CA ASP A 37 8.81 15.78 -41.62
C ASP A 37 8.61 15.92 -40.11
N GLU A 38 7.39 15.69 -39.62
CA GLU A 38 7.07 15.61 -38.19
C GLU A 38 7.78 14.41 -37.50
N LEU A 39 7.82 13.24 -38.15
CA LEU A 39 8.59 12.11 -37.63
C LEU A 39 10.09 12.40 -37.55
N GLU A 40 10.66 13.09 -38.55
CA GLU A 40 12.06 13.53 -38.54
C GLU A 40 12.31 14.56 -37.44
N ARG A 41 11.41 15.54 -37.25
CA ARG A 41 11.48 16.52 -36.16
C ARG A 41 11.53 15.84 -34.79
N ALA A 42 10.53 15.00 -34.49
CA ALA A 42 10.41 14.28 -33.23
C ALA A 42 11.65 13.41 -32.94
N LEU A 43 12.16 12.72 -33.97
CA LEU A 43 13.38 11.92 -33.84
C LEU A 43 14.62 12.80 -33.55
N ASN A 44 14.78 13.91 -34.26
CA ASN A 44 15.93 14.80 -34.12
C ASN A 44 16.00 15.46 -32.74
N GLU A 45 14.87 15.93 -32.20
CA GLU A 45 14.81 16.56 -30.87
C GLU A 45 15.09 15.57 -29.73
N SER A 46 14.90 14.27 -29.97
CA SER A 46 15.13 13.23 -28.96
C SER A 46 16.57 12.71 -28.87
N LYS A 47 17.45 13.06 -29.82
CA LYS A 47 18.79 12.43 -29.98
C LYS A 47 19.70 12.58 -28.76
N ASP A 48 19.59 13.70 -28.05
CA ASP A 48 20.44 13.98 -26.88
C ASP A 48 19.87 13.36 -25.59
N ARG A 49 18.63 12.83 -25.65
CA ARG A 49 17.88 12.35 -24.47
C ARG A 49 17.76 10.83 -24.44
N CYS A 50 17.69 10.19 -25.60
CA CYS A 50 17.59 8.73 -25.68
C CYS A 50 18.12 8.17 -27.00
N VAL A 51 18.19 6.84 -27.07
CA VAL A 51 18.42 6.11 -28.32
C VAL A 51 17.09 5.56 -28.82
N PRO A 52 16.48 6.13 -29.88
CA PRO A 52 15.20 5.67 -30.38
C PRO A 52 15.30 4.24 -30.92
N ARG A 53 14.45 3.33 -30.42
CA ARG A 53 14.47 1.90 -30.81
C ARG A 53 13.25 1.45 -31.62
N GLY A 54 12.13 2.15 -31.51
CA GLY A 54 10.90 1.73 -32.16
C GLY A 54 9.87 2.84 -32.34
N ILE A 55 8.93 2.57 -33.23
CA ILE A 55 7.81 3.44 -33.56
C ILE A 55 6.51 2.63 -33.49
N VAL A 56 5.58 3.12 -32.69
CA VAL A 56 4.21 2.61 -32.60
C VAL A 56 3.36 3.35 -33.63
N ILE A 57 2.59 2.61 -34.43
CA ILE A 57 1.60 3.15 -35.35
C ILE A 57 0.26 2.50 -35.03
N ILE A 58 -0.79 3.31 -34.86
CA ILE A 58 -2.15 2.82 -34.62
C ILE A 58 -2.97 3.02 -35.89
N ASN A 59 -3.36 1.92 -36.56
CA ASN A 59 -4.08 1.97 -37.83
C ASN A 59 -5.03 0.76 -37.98
N PRO A 60 -6.35 0.97 -38.08
CA PRO A 60 -7.08 2.24 -37.93
C PRO A 60 -6.90 2.91 -36.56
N GLY A 61 -6.88 4.23 -36.54
CA GLY A 61 -6.41 5.01 -35.40
C GLY A 61 -7.39 5.10 -34.23
N ASN A 62 -6.85 4.96 -33.01
CA ASN A 62 -7.52 5.25 -31.75
C ASN A 62 -6.74 6.38 -31.05
N PRO A 63 -7.33 7.56 -30.79
CA PRO A 63 -8.78 7.88 -30.85
C PRO A 63 -9.26 8.57 -32.14
N THR A 64 -8.39 8.81 -33.11
CA THR A 64 -8.65 9.72 -34.25
C THR A 64 -9.52 9.13 -35.37
N GLY A 65 -9.68 7.81 -35.43
CA GLY A 65 -10.56 7.15 -36.42
C GLY A 65 -10.04 7.15 -37.85
N GLN A 66 -8.80 7.58 -38.11
CA GLN A 66 -8.18 7.57 -39.42
C GLN A 66 -7.83 6.16 -39.90
N VAL A 67 -7.79 6.01 -41.22
CA VAL A 67 -7.27 4.81 -41.90
C VAL A 67 -6.15 5.26 -42.83
N LEU A 68 -4.92 4.81 -42.57
CA LEU A 68 -3.76 5.25 -43.34
C LEU A 68 -3.80 4.73 -44.77
N SER A 69 -3.47 5.60 -45.72
CA SER A 69 -3.33 5.21 -47.12
C SER A 69 -2.11 4.30 -47.32
N ARG A 70 -2.13 3.50 -48.38
CA ARG A 70 -1.00 2.63 -48.73
C ARG A 70 0.31 3.40 -48.93
N GLU A 71 0.24 4.60 -49.51
CA GLU A 71 1.43 5.44 -49.72
C GLU A 71 1.97 5.98 -48.39
N ASN A 72 1.09 6.37 -47.46
CA ASN A 72 1.52 6.84 -46.15
C ASN A 72 2.21 5.71 -45.34
N ILE A 73 1.65 4.50 -45.36
CA ILE A 73 2.28 3.30 -44.77
C ILE A 73 3.66 3.03 -45.39
N LYS A 74 3.77 3.10 -46.73
CA LYS A 74 5.05 2.95 -47.43
C LYS A 74 6.08 3.98 -46.96
N ASN A 75 5.69 5.25 -46.84
CA ASN A 75 6.59 6.32 -46.40
C ASN A 75 7.07 6.09 -44.95
N ILE A 76 6.19 5.65 -44.06
CA ILE A 76 6.53 5.28 -42.67
C ILE A 76 7.51 4.10 -42.64
N ILE A 77 7.30 3.07 -43.45
CA ILE A 77 8.23 1.93 -43.56
C ILE A 77 9.60 2.40 -44.05
N CYS A 78 9.64 3.29 -45.05
CA CYS A 78 10.89 3.87 -45.54
C CYS A 78 11.61 4.69 -44.45
N PHE A 79 10.88 5.49 -43.69
CA PHE A 79 11.40 6.26 -42.54
C PHE A 79 11.98 5.33 -41.46
N ALA A 80 11.21 4.33 -41.02
CA ALA A 80 11.65 3.37 -40.01
C ALA A 80 12.90 2.59 -40.47
N LYS A 81 12.99 2.24 -41.76
CA LYS A 81 14.20 1.60 -42.33
C LYS A 81 15.42 2.52 -42.25
N LYS A 82 15.25 3.78 -42.67
CA LYS A 82 16.32 4.80 -42.69
C LYS A 82 16.91 4.97 -41.29
N HIS A 83 16.07 4.99 -40.27
CA HIS A 83 16.46 5.25 -38.88
C HIS A 83 16.61 4.01 -38.01
N ARG A 84 16.49 2.80 -38.59
CA ARG A 84 16.62 1.51 -37.90
C ARG A 84 15.65 1.36 -36.72
N LEU A 85 14.41 1.81 -36.90
CA LEU A 85 13.35 1.70 -35.90
C LEU A 85 12.56 0.40 -36.09
N PHE A 86 12.30 -0.29 -34.98
CA PHE A 86 11.38 -1.42 -34.95
C PHE A 86 9.92 -0.93 -35.06
N ILE A 87 9.15 -1.46 -36.01
CA ILE A 87 7.76 -1.05 -36.21
C ILE A 87 6.84 -1.89 -35.33
N LEU A 88 6.03 -1.22 -34.51
CA LEU A 88 4.94 -1.79 -33.72
C LEU A 88 3.61 -1.33 -34.34
N ALA A 89 3.00 -2.16 -35.18
CA ALA A 89 1.76 -1.85 -35.88
C ALA A 89 0.55 -2.35 -35.08
N ASP A 90 -0.18 -1.43 -34.46
CA ASP A 90 -1.44 -1.71 -33.78
C ASP A 90 -2.58 -1.71 -34.82
N GLU A 91 -2.99 -2.92 -35.21
CA GLU A 91 -3.97 -3.18 -36.26
C GLU A 91 -5.27 -3.77 -35.68
N VAL A 92 -5.56 -3.45 -34.41
CA VAL A 92 -6.72 -3.97 -33.66
C VAL A 92 -8.06 -3.68 -34.36
N TYR A 93 -8.16 -2.56 -35.08
CA TYR A 93 -9.38 -2.15 -35.78
C TYR A 93 -9.40 -2.49 -37.28
N GLN A 94 -8.55 -3.40 -37.77
CA GLN A 94 -8.36 -3.68 -39.21
C GLN A 94 -9.64 -4.00 -40.02
N GLU A 95 -10.71 -4.50 -39.38
CA GLU A 95 -11.99 -4.78 -40.04
C GLU A 95 -13.04 -3.65 -39.90
N ASN A 96 -12.76 -2.64 -39.07
CA ASN A 96 -13.65 -1.51 -38.82
C ASN A 96 -13.28 -0.34 -39.72
N VAL A 97 -13.64 -0.43 -40.99
CA VAL A 97 -13.48 0.64 -42.00
C VAL A 97 -14.85 1.03 -42.52
N HIS A 98 -15.21 2.31 -42.37
CA HIS A 98 -16.58 2.82 -42.57
C HIS A 98 -16.74 3.54 -43.90
N LEU A 99 -15.77 4.38 -44.29
CA LEU A 99 -15.84 5.13 -45.55
C LEU A 99 -15.61 4.22 -46.76
N SER A 100 -16.42 4.39 -47.81
CA SER A 100 -16.34 3.58 -49.04
C SER A 100 -15.00 3.70 -49.76
N ASP A 101 -14.38 4.87 -49.65
CA ASP A 101 -13.16 5.22 -50.38
C ASP A 101 -11.90 4.95 -49.54
N SER A 102 -12.08 4.56 -48.27
CA SER A 102 -11.01 4.15 -47.37
C SER A 102 -10.82 2.63 -47.44
N LYS A 103 -9.56 2.19 -47.40
CA LYS A 103 -9.21 0.78 -47.39
C LYS A 103 -8.08 0.52 -46.42
N PHE A 104 -8.27 -0.45 -45.53
CA PHE A 104 -7.21 -0.93 -44.65
C PHE A 104 -6.15 -1.70 -45.47
N PHE A 105 -4.88 -1.40 -45.19
CA PHE A 105 -3.73 -2.15 -45.66
C PHE A 105 -2.89 -2.49 -44.44
N SER A 106 -2.60 -3.78 -44.23
CA SER A 106 -1.70 -4.15 -43.15
C SER A 106 -0.27 -3.71 -43.44
N PHE A 107 0.45 -3.27 -42.41
CA PHE A 107 1.86 -2.89 -42.51
C PHE A 107 2.70 -4.04 -43.07
N LYS A 108 2.44 -5.28 -42.63
CA LYS A 108 3.09 -6.48 -43.15
C LYS A 108 2.89 -6.63 -44.66
N LYS A 109 1.67 -6.44 -45.17
CA LYS A 109 1.40 -6.56 -46.61
C LYS A 109 2.19 -5.52 -47.40
N VAL A 110 2.16 -4.25 -46.97
CA VAL A 110 2.87 -3.18 -47.67
C VAL A 110 4.38 -3.41 -47.61
N LEU A 111 4.91 -3.81 -46.46
CA LEU A 111 6.31 -4.16 -46.26
C LEU A 111 6.77 -5.29 -47.20
N MET A 112 5.96 -6.33 -47.37
CA MET A 112 6.25 -7.44 -48.29
C MET A 112 6.16 -7.01 -49.76
N ASP A 113 5.13 -6.24 -50.13
CA ASP A 113 4.94 -5.73 -51.48
C ASP A 113 6.09 -4.81 -51.94
N LEU A 114 6.76 -4.10 -51.02
CA LEU A 114 7.90 -3.24 -51.32
C LEU A 114 9.18 -4.00 -51.70
N GLY A 115 9.27 -5.30 -51.39
CA GLY A 115 10.45 -6.11 -51.70
C GLY A 115 11.70 -5.76 -50.85
N PRO A 116 12.87 -6.37 -51.14
CA PRO A 116 14.12 -6.03 -50.45
C PRO A 116 14.53 -4.57 -50.70
N PRO A 117 15.10 -3.86 -49.71
CA PRO A 117 15.47 -4.36 -48.38
C PRO A 117 14.34 -4.32 -47.34
N TYR A 118 13.16 -3.79 -47.68
CA TYR A 118 12.05 -3.55 -46.76
C TYR A 118 11.40 -4.85 -46.28
N LYS A 119 11.19 -5.82 -47.18
CA LYS A 119 10.57 -7.11 -46.83
C LYS A 119 11.35 -7.92 -45.78
N ASN A 120 12.61 -7.55 -45.52
CA ASN A 120 13.50 -8.18 -44.55
C ASN A 120 13.56 -7.40 -43.22
N MET A 121 12.78 -6.33 -43.05
CA MET A 121 12.73 -5.56 -41.81
C MET A 121 12.00 -6.31 -40.72
N GLU A 122 12.48 -6.12 -39.49
CA GLU A 122 11.81 -6.59 -38.28
C GLU A 122 10.59 -5.71 -37.97
N MET A 123 9.46 -6.34 -37.63
CA MET A 123 8.27 -5.65 -37.15
C MET A 123 7.40 -6.57 -36.29
N ALA A 124 6.53 -5.97 -35.48
CA ALA A 124 5.41 -6.63 -34.83
C ALA A 124 4.08 -6.02 -35.33
N SER A 125 3.08 -6.87 -35.56
CA SER A 125 1.68 -6.44 -35.72
C SER A 125 0.83 -7.00 -34.58
N PHE A 126 -0.16 -6.22 -34.11
CA PHE A 126 -1.01 -6.55 -32.97
C PHE A 126 -2.48 -6.61 -33.36
N HIS A 127 -3.21 -7.57 -32.78
CA HIS A 127 -4.66 -7.68 -32.95
C HIS A 127 -5.34 -8.26 -31.69
N SER A 128 -6.64 -8.00 -31.51
CA SER A 128 -7.39 -8.42 -30.31
C SER A 128 -8.87 -8.65 -30.57
N ALA A 129 -9.46 -9.59 -29.84
CA ALA A 129 -10.91 -9.80 -29.76
C ALA A 129 -11.66 -8.66 -29.05
N SER A 130 -10.96 -7.84 -28.28
CA SER A 130 -11.57 -6.93 -27.31
C SER A 130 -12.24 -5.70 -27.94
N LYS A 131 -12.01 -5.48 -29.24
CA LYS A 131 -12.38 -4.27 -29.96
C LYS A 131 -12.94 -4.63 -31.34
N GLY A 132 -13.33 -3.60 -32.09
CA GLY A 132 -13.93 -3.75 -33.41
C GLY A 132 -15.37 -4.24 -33.35
N TRP A 133 -15.84 -4.90 -34.42
CA TRP A 133 -17.21 -5.45 -34.46
C TRP A 133 -17.39 -6.71 -33.60
N HIS A 134 -16.30 -7.41 -33.24
CA HIS A 134 -16.32 -8.52 -32.29
C HIS A 134 -16.76 -8.07 -30.89
N GLY A 135 -16.14 -7.00 -30.35
CA GLY A 135 -16.59 -6.36 -29.11
C GLY A 135 -16.44 -7.19 -27.82
N GLU A 136 -15.65 -8.27 -27.86
CA GLU A 136 -15.55 -9.27 -26.78
C GLU A 136 -14.49 -8.91 -25.72
N CYS A 137 -14.59 -7.72 -25.13
CA CYS A 137 -13.56 -7.21 -24.20
C CYS A 137 -13.40 -8.04 -22.92
N GLY A 138 -14.45 -8.73 -22.47
CA GLY A 138 -14.42 -9.63 -21.31
C GLY A 138 -13.62 -10.91 -21.55
N SER A 139 -13.39 -11.29 -22.82
CA SER A 139 -12.71 -12.52 -23.20
C SER A 139 -11.19 -12.45 -23.06
N ARG A 140 -10.63 -11.24 -22.94
CA ARG A 140 -9.18 -10.98 -22.74
C ARG A 140 -8.27 -11.79 -23.68
N GLY A 141 -8.64 -11.80 -24.97
CA GLY A 141 -7.89 -12.48 -26.03
C GLY A 141 -7.21 -11.51 -27.00
N GLY A 142 -5.99 -11.84 -27.42
CA GLY A 142 -5.26 -11.13 -28.47
C GLY A 142 -4.08 -11.92 -28.99
N TYR A 143 -3.51 -11.49 -30.11
CA TYR A 143 -2.26 -12.02 -30.65
C TYR A 143 -1.37 -10.90 -31.15
N TYR A 144 -0.10 -11.23 -31.30
CA TYR A 144 0.85 -10.46 -32.08
C TYR A 144 1.53 -11.36 -33.10
N GLU A 145 1.97 -10.78 -34.21
CA GLU A 145 2.76 -11.45 -35.22
C GLU A 145 4.16 -10.81 -35.29
N LEU A 146 5.22 -11.59 -35.05
CA LEU A 146 6.61 -11.14 -35.17
C LEU A 146 7.18 -11.51 -36.54
N ILE A 147 7.57 -10.50 -37.31
CA ILE A 147 8.07 -10.64 -38.68
C ILE A 147 9.59 -10.41 -38.69
N ASN A 148 10.32 -11.32 -39.34
CA ASN A 148 11.78 -11.27 -39.56
C ASN A 148 12.66 -11.08 -38.32
N ILE A 149 12.12 -11.25 -37.11
CA ILE A 149 12.86 -11.07 -35.87
C ILE A 149 13.91 -12.16 -35.68
N ASP A 150 15.05 -11.79 -35.10
CA ASP A 150 16.09 -12.73 -34.68
C ASP A 150 15.52 -13.83 -33.75
N ASN A 151 16.01 -15.06 -33.91
CA ASN A 151 15.51 -16.22 -33.16
C ASN A 151 15.80 -16.12 -31.67
N ASP A 152 16.94 -15.54 -31.26
CA ASP A 152 17.29 -15.38 -29.85
C ASP A 152 16.35 -14.37 -29.19
N VAL A 153 16.00 -13.30 -29.90
CA VAL A 153 15.01 -12.32 -29.43
C VAL A 153 13.63 -12.97 -29.32
N ARG A 154 13.20 -13.74 -30.33
CA ARG A 154 11.94 -14.50 -30.28
C ARG A 154 11.90 -15.45 -29.07
N MET A 155 13.01 -16.11 -28.75
CA MET A 155 13.10 -16.95 -27.56
C MET A 155 12.92 -16.17 -26.26
N GLN A 156 13.53 -14.98 -26.14
CA GLN A 156 13.33 -14.14 -24.96
C GLN A 156 11.88 -13.65 -24.83
N VAL A 157 11.26 -13.26 -25.95
CA VAL A 157 9.84 -12.86 -25.96
C VAL A 157 8.94 -14.00 -25.48
N ASN A 158 9.15 -15.22 -26.00
CA ASN A 158 8.41 -16.40 -25.55
C ASN A 158 8.62 -16.67 -24.06
N LYS A 159 9.86 -16.54 -23.55
CA LYS A 159 10.18 -16.71 -22.14
C LYS A 159 9.42 -15.70 -21.25
N LEU A 160 9.43 -14.43 -21.63
CA LEU A 160 8.72 -13.37 -20.91
C LEU A 160 7.21 -13.62 -20.87
N ILE A 161 6.60 -13.97 -22.01
CA ILE A 161 5.16 -14.20 -22.09
C ILE A 161 4.75 -15.48 -21.36
N SER A 162 5.61 -16.50 -21.33
CA SER A 162 5.33 -17.73 -20.58
C SER A 162 5.26 -17.50 -19.07
N ALA A 163 5.93 -16.45 -18.56
CA ALA A 163 5.83 -16.03 -17.16
C ALA A 163 4.47 -15.38 -16.83
N CYS A 164 3.77 -14.82 -17.82
CA CYS A 164 2.43 -14.24 -17.65
C CYS A 164 1.28 -15.28 -17.67
N LEU A 165 1.61 -16.58 -17.77
CA LEU A 165 0.69 -17.70 -17.98
C LEU A 165 -0.14 -17.58 -19.28
N CYS A 166 -0.72 -18.70 -19.73
CA CYS A 166 -1.52 -18.70 -20.95
C CYS A 166 -2.87 -18.00 -20.75
N SER A 167 -3.42 -17.40 -21.82
CA SER A 167 -4.81 -16.90 -21.82
C SER A 167 -5.79 -18.02 -21.44
N THR A 168 -6.96 -17.66 -20.89
CA THR A 168 -7.98 -18.64 -20.48
C THR A 168 -8.46 -19.48 -21.67
N ALA A 169 -8.97 -20.68 -21.43
CA ALA A 169 -9.53 -21.53 -22.48
C ALA A 169 -10.62 -20.80 -23.29
N TRP A 170 -11.40 -19.94 -22.63
CA TRP A 170 -12.36 -19.05 -23.28
C TRP A 170 -11.69 -18.05 -24.22
N GLY A 171 -10.69 -17.29 -23.75
CA GLY A 171 -9.94 -16.34 -24.58
C GLY A 171 -9.27 -17.00 -25.79
N GLN A 172 -8.68 -18.19 -25.60
CA GLN A 172 -8.10 -18.97 -26.68
C GLN A 172 -9.15 -19.42 -27.71
N SER A 173 -10.33 -19.85 -27.25
CA SER A 173 -11.42 -20.31 -28.12
C SER A 173 -11.98 -19.15 -28.98
N VAL A 174 -12.19 -17.99 -28.35
CA VAL A 174 -12.62 -16.77 -29.06
C VAL A 174 -11.59 -16.37 -30.11
N MET A 175 -10.31 -16.35 -29.77
CA MET A 175 -9.26 -16.04 -30.74
C MET A 175 -9.20 -17.05 -31.88
N GLY A 176 -9.42 -18.35 -31.60
CA GLY A 176 -9.53 -19.39 -32.61
C GLY A 176 -10.65 -19.13 -33.63
N ALA A 177 -11.81 -18.67 -33.16
CA ALA A 177 -12.93 -18.30 -34.03
C ALA A 177 -12.64 -17.04 -34.87
N ILE A 178 -11.93 -16.07 -34.30
CA ILE A 178 -11.56 -14.82 -34.99
C ILE A 178 -10.53 -15.07 -36.10
N ILE A 179 -9.50 -15.88 -35.84
CA ILE A 179 -8.43 -16.13 -36.82
C ILE A 179 -8.83 -17.15 -37.89
N ASN A 180 -9.86 -17.96 -37.64
CA ASN A 180 -10.40 -18.94 -38.58
C ASN A 180 -11.93 -18.84 -38.64
N PRO A 181 -12.46 -17.75 -39.23
CA PRO A 181 -13.90 -17.56 -39.35
C PRO A 181 -14.52 -18.60 -40.32
N PRO A 182 -15.85 -18.80 -40.25
CA PRO A 182 -16.54 -19.74 -41.12
C PRO A 182 -16.29 -19.47 -42.61
N LYS A 183 -16.25 -20.53 -43.42
CA LYS A 183 -16.00 -20.47 -44.88
C LYS A 183 -17.28 -20.75 -45.69
N PRO A 184 -17.36 -20.29 -46.96
CA PRO A 184 -18.49 -20.60 -47.83
C PRO A 184 -18.77 -22.12 -47.87
N GLY A 185 -20.02 -22.50 -47.58
CA GLY A 185 -20.46 -23.90 -47.51
C GLY A 185 -20.51 -24.51 -46.10
N GLU A 186 -19.96 -23.83 -45.08
CA GLU A 186 -20.09 -24.24 -43.68
C GLU A 186 -21.43 -23.77 -43.07
N GLN A 187 -21.95 -24.53 -42.10
CA GLN A 187 -23.29 -24.33 -41.54
C GLN A 187 -23.52 -22.92 -40.97
N SER A 188 -22.51 -22.31 -40.36
CA SER A 188 -22.59 -21.00 -39.72
C SER A 188 -22.23 -19.82 -40.63
N TYR A 189 -21.77 -20.06 -41.88
CA TYR A 189 -21.23 -19.01 -42.76
C TYR A 189 -22.25 -17.91 -43.08
N GLU A 190 -23.45 -18.29 -43.49
CA GLU A 190 -24.50 -17.32 -43.86
C GLU A 190 -24.93 -16.47 -42.66
N LEU A 191 -25.09 -17.09 -41.48
CA LEU A 191 -25.44 -16.38 -40.26
C LEU A 191 -24.33 -15.42 -39.82
N TYR A 192 -23.09 -15.90 -39.77
CA TYR A 192 -21.91 -15.11 -39.43
C TYR A 192 -21.79 -13.87 -40.32
N ASN A 193 -21.90 -14.03 -41.65
CA ASN A 193 -21.80 -12.90 -42.57
C ASN A 193 -22.96 -11.92 -42.41
N LYS A 194 -24.18 -12.41 -42.19
CA LYS A 194 -25.34 -11.56 -41.97
C LYS A 194 -25.14 -10.68 -40.73
N GLU A 195 -24.79 -11.28 -39.59
CA GLU A 195 -24.60 -10.57 -38.32
C GLU A 195 -23.41 -9.60 -38.39
N ARG A 196 -22.26 -10.05 -38.90
CA ARG A 196 -21.09 -9.20 -39.12
C ARG A 196 -21.42 -8.00 -40.00
N THR A 197 -22.09 -8.23 -41.13
CA THR A 197 -22.46 -7.16 -42.07
C THR A 197 -23.43 -6.17 -41.43
N GLU A 198 -24.40 -6.65 -40.66
CA GLU A 198 -25.34 -5.80 -39.94
C GLU A 198 -24.63 -4.90 -38.92
N VAL A 199 -23.74 -5.46 -38.09
CA VAL A 199 -22.98 -4.69 -37.10
C VAL A 199 -22.08 -3.65 -37.76
N VAL A 200 -21.34 -4.03 -38.81
CA VAL A 200 -20.45 -3.13 -39.55
C VAL A 200 -21.25 -2.00 -40.21
N ASN A 201 -22.38 -2.29 -40.85
CA ASN A 201 -23.24 -1.26 -41.44
C ASN A 201 -23.77 -0.28 -40.40
N ARG A 202 -24.21 -0.77 -39.24
CA ARG A 202 -24.65 0.09 -38.13
C ARG A 202 -23.53 0.98 -37.58
N LEU A 203 -22.30 0.46 -37.50
CA LEU A 203 -21.15 1.25 -37.07
C LEU A 203 -20.83 2.36 -38.08
N LYS A 204 -20.93 2.07 -39.38
CA LYS A 204 -20.78 3.06 -40.44
C LYS A 204 -21.82 4.18 -40.36
N GLU A 205 -23.09 3.84 -40.19
CA GLU A 205 -24.17 4.83 -40.03
C GLU A 205 -23.92 5.73 -38.80
N LYS A 206 -23.46 5.15 -37.69
CA LYS A 206 -23.12 5.89 -36.48
C LYS A 206 -21.90 6.80 -36.68
N ALA A 207 -20.86 6.32 -37.36
CA ALA A 207 -19.67 7.11 -37.68
C ALA A 207 -20.02 8.37 -38.48
N ASP A 208 -20.85 8.21 -39.52
CA ASP A 208 -21.35 9.33 -40.33
C ASP A 208 -22.20 10.31 -39.50
N LEU A 209 -23.08 9.79 -38.64
CA LEU A 209 -23.93 10.61 -37.77
C LEU A 209 -23.10 11.42 -36.77
N VAL A 210 -22.13 10.80 -36.11
CA VAL A 210 -21.27 11.45 -35.11
C VAL A 210 -20.47 12.59 -35.73
N SER A 211 -19.81 12.36 -36.87
CA SER A 211 -19.05 13.40 -37.56
C SER A 211 -19.95 14.56 -38.00
N LYS A 212 -21.15 14.28 -38.54
CA LYS A 212 -22.13 15.32 -38.92
C LYS A 212 -22.64 16.12 -37.74
N LEU A 213 -22.93 15.46 -36.61
CA LEU A 213 -23.42 16.12 -35.41
C LEU A 213 -22.36 17.04 -34.80
N PHE A 214 -21.11 16.57 -34.66
CA PHE A 214 -20.03 17.42 -34.16
C PHE A 214 -19.82 18.66 -35.03
N ASN A 215 -19.77 18.49 -36.36
CA ASN A 215 -19.62 19.61 -37.28
C ASN A 215 -20.85 20.53 -37.37
N SER A 216 -21.99 20.16 -36.75
CA SER A 216 -23.15 21.04 -36.63
C SER A 216 -23.10 21.98 -35.42
N ILE A 217 -22.17 21.73 -34.48
CA ILE A 217 -21.99 22.53 -33.27
C ILE A 217 -21.01 23.67 -33.58
N GLU A 218 -21.41 24.91 -33.30
CA GLU A 218 -20.54 26.08 -33.45
C GLU A 218 -19.28 25.93 -32.60
N GLY A 219 -18.11 26.20 -33.20
CA GLY A 219 -16.82 26.05 -32.52
C GLY A 219 -16.32 24.61 -32.39
N VAL A 220 -16.98 23.61 -33.00
CA VAL A 220 -16.52 22.23 -33.02
C VAL A 220 -16.26 21.77 -34.46
N LYS A 221 -15.05 21.24 -34.71
CA LYS A 221 -14.65 20.65 -35.99
C LYS A 221 -14.32 19.18 -35.78
N CYS A 222 -14.78 18.30 -36.67
CA CYS A 222 -14.48 16.87 -36.57
C CYS A 222 -14.22 16.27 -37.95
N ASN A 223 -13.09 15.60 -38.11
CA ASN A 223 -12.79 14.88 -39.35
C ASN A 223 -13.75 13.69 -39.57
N PRO A 224 -13.93 13.23 -40.81
CA PRO A 224 -14.68 12.00 -41.08
C PRO A 224 -14.07 10.80 -40.34
N VAL A 225 -14.91 10.04 -39.64
CA VAL A 225 -14.48 8.81 -38.94
C VAL A 225 -14.32 7.69 -39.97
N MET A 226 -13.10 7.51 -40.48
CA MET A 226 -12.80 6.54 -41.54
C MET A 226 -12.90 5.09 -41.07
N GLY A 227 -12.57 4.85 -39.80
CA GLY A 227 -12.53 3.53 -39.19
C GLY A 227 -12.50 3.59 -37.66
N ALA A 228 -12.21 2.44 -37.02
CA ALA A 228 -12.27 2.26 -35.57
C ALA A 228 -13.66 2.59 -34.97
N MET A 229 -13.72 3.01 -33.69
CA MET A 229 -14.96 3.32 -32.97
C MET A 229 -14.97 4.73 -32.39
N TYR A 230 -13.98 5.56 -32.71
CA TYR A 230 -13.72 6.83 -32.04
C TYR A 230 -13.76 7.99 -33.03
N ALA A 231 -14.18 9.15 -32.54
CA ALA A 231 -14.08 10.43 -33.20
C ALA A 231 -13.26 11.36 -32.30
N PHE A 232 -12.37 12.16 -32.89
CA PHE A 232 -11.54 13.11 -32.16
C PHE A 232 -11.85 14.53 -32.66
N PRO A 233 -12.87 15.20 -32.08
CA PRO A 233 -13.24 16.56 -32.48
C PRO A 233 -12.31 17.61 -31.84
N ARG A 234 -12.01 18.66 -32.59
CA ARG A 234 -11.39 19.88 -32.10
C ARG A 234 -12.45 20.87 -31.61
N ILE A 235 -12.20 21.48 -30.46
CA ILE A 235 -13.04 22.51 -29.88
C ILE A 235 -12.27 23.83 -29.91
N GLU A 236 -12.86 24.86 -30.49
CA GLU A 236 -12.36 26.23 -30.48
C GLU A 236 -12.91 26.96 -29.25
N ILE A 237 -12.03 27.26 -28.31
CA ILE A 237 -12.41 27.94 -27.05
C ILE A 237 -12.42 29.46 -27.29
N PRO A 238 -13.54 30.16 -27.07
CA PRO A 238 -13.63 31.61 -27.29
C PRO A 238 -12.68 32.40 -26.40
N GLU A 239 -12.14 33.53 -26.89
CA GLU A 239 -11.17 34.37 -26.15
C GLU A 239 -11.66 34.77 -24.76
N LYS A 240 -12.95 35.10 -24.62
CA LYS A 240 -13.55 35.43 -23.32
C LYS A 240 -13.45 34.29 -22.30
N ALA A 241 -13.55 33.04 -22.75
CA ALA A 241 -13.41 31.86 -21.89
C ALA A 241 -11.93 31.63 -21.53
N ILE A 242 -11.00 31.89 -22.45
CA ILE A 242 -9.56 31.85 -22.19
C ILE A 242 -9.17 32.90 -21.13
N GLU A 243 -9.63 34.14 -21.27
CA GLU A 243 -9.40 35.20 -20.30
C GLU A 243 -9.99 34.86 -18.92
N HIS A 244 -11.19 34.29 -18.89
CA HIS A 244 -11.81 33.87 -17.64
C HIS A 244 -11.05 32.71 -16.97
N ALA A 245 -10.62 31.71 -17.74
CA ALA A 245 -9.80 30.62 -17.24
C ALA A 245 -8.49 31.12 -16.62
N LYS A 246 -7.81 32.07 -17.29
CA LYS A 246 -6.62 32.75 -16.74
C LYS A 246 -6.91 33.46 -15.42
N SER A 247 -8.06 34.14 -15.29
CA SER A 247 -8.46 34.80 -14.02
C SER A 247 -8.68 33.80 -12.87
N LYS A 248 -8.91 32.53 -13.19
CA LYS A 248 -9.06 31.42 -12.25
C LYS A 248 -7.79 30.60 -12.07
N GLN A 249 -6.67 31.00 -12.70
CA GLN A 249 -5.42 30.24 -12.73
C GLN A 249 -5.60 28.81 -13.27
N MET A 250 -6.50 28.65 -14.25
CA MET A 250 -6.81 27.36 -14.88
C MET A 250 -6.46 27.38 -16.37
N ALA A 251 -6.07 26.22 -16.90
CA ALA A 251 -5.95 26.03 -18.35
C ALA A 251 -7.33 26.17 -19.03
N PRO A 252 -7.43 26.77 -20.23
CA PRO A 252 -8.72 27.02 -20.88
C PRO A 252 -9.56 25.77 -21.15
N ASP A 253 -8.91 24.67 -21.53
CA ASP A 253 -9.51 23.35 -21.74
C ASP A 253 -10.04 22.75 -20.43
N ALA A 254 -9.27 22.82 -19.35
CA ALA A 254 -9.72 22.40 -18.03
C ALA A 254 -10.94 23.20 -17.59
N PHE A 255 -10.91 24.53 -17.73
CA PHE A 255 -12.05 25.39 -17.43
C PHE A 255 -13.29 25.01 -18.26
N TYR A 256 -13.14 24.78 -19.57
CA TYR A 256 -14.23 24.32 -20.43
C TYR A 256 -14.83 22.99 -19.94
N CYS A 257 -13.98 22.02 -19.61
CA CYS A 257 -14.38 20.72 -19.09
C CYS A 257 -15.16 20.83 -17.76
N PHE A 258 -14.66 21.62 -16.80
CA PHE A 258 -15.37 21.85 -15.53
C PHE A 258 -16.70 22.56 -15.74
N GLN A 259 -16.77 23.56 -16.62
CA GLN A 259 -18.03 24.22 -16.94
C GLN A 259 -19.02 23.26 -17.62
N LEU A 260 -18.54 22.33 -18.45
CA LEU A 260 -19.36 21.29 -19.05
C LEU A 260 -19.89 20.32 -18.00
N LEU A 261 -19.05 19.91 -17.03
CA LEU A 261 -19.43 19.07 -15.90
C LEU A 261 -20.45 19.78 -14.98
N ASP A 262 -20.24 21.03 -14.64
CA ASP A 262 -21.17 21.78 -13.78
C ASP A 262 -22.56 21.93 -14.43
N LYS A 263 -22.60 21.97 -15.77
CA LYS A 263 -23.84 22.15 -16.55
C LYS A 263 -24.50 20.86 -16.99
N THR A 264 -23.83 19.72 -16.90
CA THR A 264 -24.35 18.44 -17.40
C THR A 264 -24.18 17.35 -16.35
N GLU A 265 -25.08 16.37 -16.26
CA GLU A 265 -24.91 15.19 -15.41
C GLU A 265 -23.87 14.19 -15.98
N SER A 266 -22.88 14.68 -16.73
CA SER A 266 -21.88 13.85 -17.39
C SER A 266 -20.80 13.41 -16.40
N ILE A 267 -20.36 12.16 -16.49
CA ILE A 267 -19.18 11.68 -15.76
C ILE A 267 -17.94 12.10 -16.54
N MET A 268 -17.18 13.06 -16.01
CA MET A 268 -15.83 13.33 -16.51
C MET A 268 -14.82 12.40 -15.84
N LEU A 269 -14.10 11.60 -16.64
CA LEU A 269 -12.82 11.04 -16.22
C LEU A 269 -11.77 12.14 -16.35
N GLN A 270 -11.50 12.80 -15.23
CA GLN A 270 -10.49 13.84 -15.17
C GLN A 270 -9.10 13.18 -15.26
N SER A 271 -8.35 13.40 -16.34
CA SER A 271 -6.89 13.35 -16.23
C SER A 271 -6.49 14.65 -15.54
N GLN A 272 -6.33 14.61 -14.21
CA GLN A 272 -5.82 15.75 -13.46
C GLN A 272 -4.44 16.10 -14.02
N ASN A 273 -4.35 17.18 -14.80
CA ASN A 273 -3.06 17.79 -15.09
C ASN A 273 -2.71 18.71 -13.93
N GLY A 274 -1.69 18.29 -13.18
CA GLY A 274 -1.12 19.02 -12.07
C GLY A 274 -0.66 18.04 -11.01
N LEU A 275 -1.57 17.62 -10.14
CA LEU A 275 -1.21 16.82 -8.98
C LEU A 275 -1.09 15.34 -9.33
N VAL A 276 0.11 14.81 -9.14
CA VAL A 276 0.39 13.38 -9.15
C VAL A 276 -0.30 12.78 -7.90
N PRO A 277 -1.11 11.72 -8.01
CA PRO A 277 -1.77 11.12 -6.85
C PRO A 277 -0.78 10.65 -5.78
N PHE A 278 -1.21 10.66 -4.52
CA PHE A 278 -0.41 10.14 -3.41
C PHE A 278 0.23 8.79 -3.76
N ASN A 279 1.48 8.60 -3.34
CA ASN A 279 2.25 7.36 -3.52
C ASN A 279 2.62 7.02 -4.98
N THR A 280 2.41 7.96 -5.91
CA THR A 280 2.87 7.85 -7.30
C THR A 280 4.17 8.62 -7.49
N VAL A 281 5.06 8.13 -8.36
CA VAL A 281 6.35 8.79 -8.65
C VAL A 281 6.11 10.13 -9.36
N GLN A 282 6.63 11.21 -8.78
CA GLN A 282 6.67 12.54 -9.39
C GLN A 282 7.87 12.68 -10.32
N GLY A 283 9.03 12.20 -9.91
CA GLY A 283 10.26 12.26 -10.70
C GLY A 283 11.35 11.39 -10.11
N ILE A 284 12.47 11.28 -10.83
CA ILE A 284 13.60 10.42 -10.43
C ILE A 284 14.86 11.29 -10.43
N ALA A 285 15.36 11.61 -9.23
CA ALA A 285 16.57 12.40 -9.08
C ALA A 285 17.83 11.56 -9.29
N SER A 286 18.82 12.12 -10.00
CA SER A 286 20.16 11.53 -10.14
C SER A 286 20.13 10.03 -10.53
N THR A 287 19.31 9.71 -11.52
CA THR A 287 19.06 8.39 -12.15
C THR A 287 18.34 7.32 -11.34
N ASN A 288 18.28 7.39 -10.01
CA ASN A 288 17.77 6.27 -9.19
C ASN A 288 17.07 6.64 -7.86
N VAL A 289 16.88 7.92 -7.54
CA VAL A 289 16.20 8.32 -6.30
C VAL A 289 14.81 8.85 -6.61
N HIS A 290 13.79 8.01 -6.43
CA HIS A 290 12.40 8.37 -6.73
C HIS A 290 11.86 9.42 -5.75
N ALA A 291 11.28 10.51 -6.26
CA ALA A 291 10.42 11.38 -5.49
C ALA A 291 8.97 10.94 -5.70
N TYR A 292 8.25 10.65 -4.63
CA TYR A 292 6.85 10.28 -4.67
C TYR A 292 5.97 11.47 -4.29
N SER A 293 4.73 11.45 -4.78
CA SER A 293 3.76 12.47 -4.43
C SER A 293 3.22 12.23 -3.05
N ASN A 294 3.20 13.30 -2.26
CA ASN A 294 2.47 13.33 -1.00
C ASN A 294 1.00 13.76 -1.19
N GLY A 295 0.50 13.86 -2.43
CA GLY A 295 -0.87 14.26 -2.73
C GLY A 295 -1.03 15.77 -2.80
N ASP A 296 -1.02 16.42 -1.65
CA ASP A 296 -1.13 17.88 -1.48
C ASP A 296 -0.42 18.36 -0.20
N ASP A 297 -0.42 19.69 0.04
CA ASP A 297 0.24 20.35 1.18
C ASP A 297 -0.34 19.97 2.55
N ASP A 298 -1.65 19.69 2.62
CA ASP A 298 -2.36 19.37 3.85
C ASP A 298 -2.36 17.86 4.15
N PHE A 299 -1.91 17.04 3.21
CA PHE A 299 -1.95 15.60 3.31
C PHE A 299 -0.84 15.05 4.21
N PHE A 300 -1.23 14.40 5.31
CA PHE A 300 -0.31 13.61 6.12
C PHE A 300 -0.80 12.17 6.24
N SER A 301 -0.16 11.27 5.47
CA SER A 301 -0.56 9.86 5.39
C SER A 301 -0.53 9.14 6.74
N VAL A 302 0.33 9.60 7.67
CA VAL A 302 0.83 8.88 8.86
C VAL A 302 1.51 7.53 8.56
N GLU A 303 1.61 7.14 7.29
CA GLU A 303 2.27 5.90 6.87
C GLU A 303 3.78 6.08 6.99
N HIS A 304 4.44 5.08 7.57
CA HIS A 304 5.88 5.04 7.66
C HIS A 304 6.47 4.39 6.40
N HIS A 305 7.61 4.91 5.94
CA HIS A 305 8.45 4.25 4.94
C HIS A 305 9.64 3.60 5.63
N TYR A 306 9.80 2.28 5.43
CA TYR A 306 10.93 1.50 5.91
C TYR A 306 11.63 0.85 4.71
N LEU A 307 12.97 0.85 4.72
CA LEU A 307 13.79 0.03 3.83
C LEU A 307 14.55 -0.98 4.69
N HIS A 308 14.20 -2.27 4.60
CA HIS A 308 14.79 -3.35 5.42
C HIS A 308 14.82 -2.98 6.92
N GLY A 309 13.68 -2.48 7.40
CA GLY A 309 13.47 -2.07 8.78
C GLY A 309 14.17 -0.80 9.26
N ILE A 310 14.90 -0.11 8.37
CA ILE A 310 15.42 1.22 8.65
C ILE A 310 14.34 2.25 8.32
N PHE A 311 13.89 3.01 9.32
CA PHE A 311 12.91 4.07 9.16
C PHE A 311 13.47 5.20 8.26
N MET A 312 12.92 5.33 7.06
CA MET A 312 13.28 6.40 6.13
C MET A 312 12.55 7.69 6.47
N GLY A 313 11.31 7.62 6.96
CA GLY A 313 10.48 8.78 7.30
C GLY A 313 9.01 8.48 7.07
N PHE A 314 8.13 9.48 7.16
CA PHE A 314 6.73 9.34 6.79
C PHE A 314 6.57 9.47 5.26
N LYS A 315 5.73 8.63 4.65
CA LYS A 315 5.37 8.74 3.24
C LYS A 315 4.52 9.99 3.00
N TRP A 316 4.83 10.87 2.05
CA TRP A 316 6.10 11.05 1.33
C TRP A 316 6.64 12.44 1.66
N GLN A 317 7.08 12.60 2.90
CA GLN A 317 7.51 13.88 3.46
C GLN A 317 8.93 14.25 3.01
N CYS A 318 9.29 15.53 3.12
CA CYS A 318 10.59 16.05 2.70
C CYS A 318 11.77 15.40 3.46
N VAL A 319 11.62 15.16 4.77
CA VAL A 319 12.65 14.48 5.60
C VAL A 319 12.86 13.03 5.17
N GLU A 320 11.80 12.35 4.72
CA GLU A 320 11.90 10.99 4.18
C GLU A 320 12.78 10.95 2.94
N PHE A 321 12.53 11.87 2.00
CA PHE A 321 13.29 11.98 0.77
C PHE A 321 14.76 12.27 1.05
N ALA A 322 15.06 13.23 1.91
CA ALA A 322 16.43 13.60 2.26
C ALA A 322 17.21 12.43 2.88
N ARG A 323 16.58 11.64 3.77
CA ARG A 323 17.21 10.47 4.39
C ARG A 323 17.48 9.38 3.36
N ARG A 324 16.51 9.06 2.51
CA ARG A 324 16.64 8.05 1.46
C ARG A 324 17.65 8.47 0.40
N TRP A 325 17.69 9.74 0.05
CA TRP A 325 18.66 10.25 -0.91
C TRP A 325 20.10 10.13 -0.39
N LEU A 326 20.38 10.47 0.87
CA LEU A 326 21.70 10.23 1.48
C LEU A 326 22.07 8.75 1.51
N LEU A 327 21.09 7.87 1.74
CA LEU A 327 21.31 6.43 1.72
C LEU A 327 21.81 6.01 0.33
N MET A 328 21.10 6.40 -0.72
CA MET A 328 21.42 6.01 -2.08
C MET A 328 22.70 6.67 -2.60
N ARG A 329 22.95 7.94 -2.26
CA ARG A 329 24.03 8.74 -2.88
C ARG A 329 25.32 8.79 -2.08
N LYS A 330 25.25 8.54 -0.77
CA LYS A 330 26.39 8.62 0.15
C LYS A 330 26.51 7.40 1.05
N SER A 331 25.69 6.35 0.86
CA SER A 331 25.66 5.17 1.73
C SER A 331 25.42 5.53 3.21
N CYS A 332 24.71 6.63 3.47
CA CYS A 332 24.56 7.20 4.80
C CYS A 332 23.12 7.49 5.18
N ILE A 333 22.81 7.43 6.47
CA ILE A 333 21.54 7.92 7.02
C ILE A 333 21.81 8.94 8.14
N PHE A 334 20.85 9.82 8.41
CA PHE A 334 20.87 10.65 9.62
C PHE A 334 19.87 10.16 10.68
N PRO A 335 20.10 10.49 11.97
CA PRO A 335 19.17 10.18 13.06
C PRO A 335 17.74 10.68 12.81
N PRO A 336 16.74 10.17 13.56
CA PRO A 336 15.38 10.73 13.52
C PRO A 336 15.38 12.22 13.87
N ILE A 337 14.71 13.02 13.05
CA ILE A 337 14.51 14.45 13.25
C ILE A 337 13.00 14.73 13.14
N PRO A 338 12.36 15.40 14.12
CA PRO A 338 10.91 15.61 14.12
C PRO A 338 10.41 16.52 12.99
N CYS A 339 11.06 17.68 12.77
CA CYS A 339 10.68 18.65 11.75
C CYS A 339 11.89 18.99 10.86
N ALA A 340 11.65 19.32 9.59
CA ALA A 340 12.73 19.63 8.65
C ALA A 340 13.62 20.80 9.13
N ALA A 341 13.03 21.87 9.70
CA ALA A 341 13.78 23.00 10.25
C ALA A 341 14.75 22.61 11.39
N ASP A 342 14.43 21.58 12.17
CA ASP A 342 15.26 21.17 13.32
C ASP A 342 16.61 20.61 12.87
N MET A 343 16.72 20.15 11.61
CA MET A 343 17.98 19.69 11.03
C MET A 343 19.08 20.76 11.11
N TRP A 344 18.73 22.05 11.05
CA TRP A 344 19.72 23.13 11.12
C TRP A 344 20.47 23.18 12.45
N ASN A 345 19.78 22.87 13.55
CA ASN A 345 20.33 23.00 14.90
C ASN A 345 20.71 21.66 15.51
N ASP A 346 19.95 20.61 15.22
CA ASP A 346 20.02 19.35 15.96
C ASP A 346 20.78 18.25 15.22
N LEU A 347 20.86 18.33 13.89
CA LEU A 347 21.60 17.35 13.11
C LEU A 347 23.11 17.56 13.29
N LYS A 348 23.85 16.54 13.73
CA LYS A 348 25.30 16.66 14.01
C LYS A 348 26.19 15.80 13.12
N TYR A 349 25.68 14.67 12.68
CA TYR A 349 26.42 13.70 11.89
C TYR A 349 25.45 12.91 10.99
N VAL A 350 26.01 12.32 9.94
CA VAL A 350 25.42 11.19 9.23
C VAL A 350 26.22 9.93 9.55
N GLU A 351 25.59 8.77 9.43
CA GLU A 351 26.22 7.49 9.71
C GLU A 351 26.20 6.61 8.47
N CYS A 352 27.35 6.07 8.11
CA CYS A 352 27.52 5.14 7.00
C CYS A 352 26.93 3.77 7.34
N VAL A 353 26.07 3.26 6.45
CA VAL A 353 25.37 1.99 6.70
C VAL A 353 26.26 0.76 6.47
N THR A 354 27.38 0.89 5.75
CA THR A 354 28.25 -0.26 5.47
C THR A 354 29.21 -0.59 6.60
N ASP A 355 29.57 0.40 7.43
CA ASP A 355 30.59 0.24 8.48
C ASP A 355 30.26 0.93 9.83
N GLY A 356 29.15 1.66 9.91
CA GLY A 356 28.73 2.40 11.10
C GLY A 356 29.56 3.66 11.40
N LYS A 357 30.49 4.05 10.52
CA LYS A 357 31.31 5.25 10.70
C LYS A 357 30.45 6.51 10.64
N LYS A 358 30.66 7.42 11.59
CA LYS A 358 29.96 8.71 11.65
C LYS A 358 30.78 9.80 10.99
N PHE A 359 30.14 10.58 10.13
CA PHE A 359 30.73 11.70 9.41
C PHE A 359 30.12 13.01 9.91
N PRO A 360 30.95 13.99 10.31
CA PRO A 360 30.45 15.28 10.77
C PRO A 360 29.86 16.09 9.62
N LEU A 361 29.12 17.14 9.98
CA LEU A 361 28.43 18.02 9.04
C LEU A 361 28.99 19.44 9.11
N LYS A 362 29.11 20.09 7.95
CA LYS A 362 29.46 21.50 7.81
C LYS A 362 28.22 22.30 7.46
N PHE A 363 28.00 23.40 8.18
CA PHE A 363 26.81 24.25 8.05
C PHE A 363 27.22 25.58 7.44
N TYR A 364 26.58 25.94 6.33
CA TYR A 364 26.86 27.17 5.61
C TYR A 364 25.57 27.99 5.52
N ALA A 365 25.51 29.08 6.30
CA ALA A 365 24.37 29.99 6.27
C ALA A 365 24.19 30.59 4.86
N ASN A 366 22.95 30.90 4.47
CA ASN A 366 22.70 31.60 3.21
C ASN A 366 23.46 32.94 3.18
N GLY A 367 24.21 33.21 2.11
CA GLY A 367 25.20 34.30 2.06
C GLY A 367 26.60 33.90 2.56
N SER A 368 26.92 32.61 2.60
CA SER A 368 28.27 32.11 2.90
C SER A 368 29.27 32.41 1.77
N PRO A 369 30.57 32.65 2.04
CA PRO A 369 31.61 32.66 1.02
C PRO A 369 31.91 31.26 0.46
N HIS A 370 31.42 30.21 1.11
CA HIS A 370 31.49 28.84 0.58
C HIS A 370 30.42 28.67 -0.49
N LYS A 371 30.75 28.02 -1.61
CA LYS A 371 29.76 27.72 -2.67
C LYS A 371 29.05 26.42 -2.33
N PRO A 372 27.71 26.30 -2.46
CA PRO A 372 27.04 25.01 -2.32
C PRO A 372 27.57 24.01 -3.34
N THR A 373 27.64 22.75 -2.95
CA THR A 373 28.06 21.65 -3.82
C THR A 373 26.92 20.69 -4.12
N ARG A 374 27.09 19.87 -5.18
CA ARG A 374 26.19 18.75 -5.43
C ARG A 374 26.16 17.84 -4.20
N ASN A 375 24.96 17.43 -3.82
CA ASN A 375 24.68 16.71 -2.59
C ASN A 375 24.70 17.57 -1.30
N SER A 376 24.52 18.88 -1.40
CA SER A 376 24.21 19.69 -0.22
C SER A 376 22.74 19.53 0.19
N ILE A 377 22.46 19.54 1.49
CA ILE A 377 21.11 19.49 2.05
C ILE A 377 20.67 20.93 2.33
N LEU A 378 19.68 21.43 1.60
CA LEU A 378 19.13 22.78 1.72
C LEU A 378 18.03 22.81 2.79
N ILE A 379 18.11 23.75 3.74
CA ILE A 379 17.17 23.83 4.88
C ILE A 379 16.42 25.15 4.87
N TYR A 380 15.10 25.07 5.04
CA TYR A 380 14.20 26.20 5.22
C TYR A 380 13.81 26.31 6.72
N PRO A 381 13.75 27.53 7.29
CA PRO A 381 13.28 27.75 8.64
C PRO A 381 11.77 27.51 8.74
N ARG A 382 11.26 27.52 9.97
CA ARG A 382 9.82 27.61 10.20
C ARG A 382 9.29 28.98 9.76
N ALA A 383 8.17 28.99 9.05
CA ALA A 383 7.43 30.18 8.63
C ALA A 383 5.92 29.90 8.73
N ASP A 384 5.08 30.90 8.51
CA ASP A 384 3.62 30.75 8.55
C ASP A 384 3.14 29.73 7.49
N GLU A 385 3.70 29.78 6.28
CA GLU A 385 3.42 28.84 5.18
C GLU A 385 4.20 27.50 5.32
N LEU A 386 5.28 27.48 6.12
CA LEU A 386 6.10 26.30 6.39
C LEU A 386 6.26 26.05 7.90
N PRO A 387 5.20 25.61 8.61
CA PRO A 387 5.22 25.51 10.07
C PRO A 387 6.25 24.50 10.61
N PHE A 388 6.63 23.51 9.80
CA PHE A 388 7.65 22.50 10.13
C PHE A 388 9.02 22.80 9.48
N GLY A 389 9.13 23.91 8.75
CA GLY A 389 10.17 24.17 7.78
C GLY A 389 10.16 23.17 6.63
N HIS A 390 11.24 23.16 5.85
CA HIS A 390 11.38 22.28 4.69
C HIS A 390 12.83 21.85 4.48
N VAL A 391 13.01 20.73 3.78
CA VAL A 391 14.33 20.22 3.39
C VAL A 391 14.31 19.76 1.93
N ALA A 392 15.30 20.24 1.18
CA ALA A 392 15.52 19.86 -0.21
C ALA A 392 16.97 19.45 -0.43
N ILE A 393 17.24 18.80 -1.56
CA ILE A 393 18.56 18.32 -1.91
C ILE A 393 19.08 19.05 -3.14
N ILE A 394 20.28 19.62 -3.06
CA ILE A 394 20.95 20.22 -4.23
C ILE A 394 21.53 19.11 -5.10
N CYS A 395 20.91 18.82 -6.24
CA CYS A 395 21.34 17.77 -7.16
C CYS A 395 22.31 18.28 -8.24
N ASP A 396 22.30 19.58 -8.54
CA ASP A 396 23.28 20.22 -9.43
C ASP A 396 23.49 21.70 -9.08
N VAL A 397 24.66 22.24 -9.42
CA VAL A 397 25.04 23.63 -9.15
C VAL A 397 25.58 24.27 -10.42
N VAL A 398 24.74 25.09 -11.04
CA VAL A 398 25.01 25.83 -12.28
C VAL A 398 25.48 27.26 -11.91
N PRO A 399 26.12 28.04 -12.80
CA PRO A 399 26.66 29.35 -12.41
C PRO A 399 25.66 30.34 -11.80
N ASP A 400 24.41 30.30 -12.24
CA ASP A 400 23.34 31.27 -11.95
C ASP A 400 22.13 30.68 -11.21
N PHE A 401 22.06 29.35 -11.05
CA PHE A 401 21.03 28.67 -10.28
C PHE A 401 21.52 27.32 -9.74
N ILE A 402 20.79 26.78 -8.78
CA ILE A 402 20.92 25.40 -8.33
C ILE A 402 19.71 24.59 -8.80
N ARG A 403 19.90 23.29 -9.04
CA ARG A 403 18.80 22.34 -9.21
C ARG A 403 18.60 21.59 -7.93
N ILE A 404 17.34 21.46 -7.52
CA ILE A 404 16.98 20.76 -6.30
C ILE A 404 16.01 19.61 -6.56
N ALA A 405 16.14 18.56 -5.75
CA ALA A 405 15.23 17.43 -5.67
C ALA A 405 14.58 17.41 -4.28
N GLU A 406 13.26 17.26 -4.22
CA GLU A 406 12.50 17.37 -2.97
C GLU A 406 11.16 16.61 -3.02
N GLN A 407 10.55 16.36 -1.88
CA GLN A 407 9.17 15.86 -1.79
C GLN A 407 8.37 16.78 -0.87
N ASN A 408 7.05 16.78 -1.01
CA ASN A 408 6.12 17.54 -0.16
C ASN A 408 6.40 19.05 -0.18
N TYR A 409 6.47 19.60 -1.38
CA TYR A 409 6.59 21.04 -1.64
C TYR A 409 5.92 21.36 -2.97
N ILE A 410 6.18 20.52 -3.99
CA ILE A 410 5.39 20.48 -5.20
C ILE A 410 4.95 19.05 -5.51
N TYR A 411 3.79 18.94 -6.16
CA TYR A 411 3.02 17.72 -6.36
C TYR A 411 2.84 17.34 -7.84
N HIS A 412 3.52 18.00 -8.78
CA HIS A 412 3.42 17.66 -10.21
C HIS A 412 4.56 16.77 -10.70
N SER A 413 4.34 16.08 -11.82
CA SER A 413 5.37 15.25 -12.44
C SER A 413 6.54 16.13 -12.86
N TRP A 414 7.74 15.77 -12.44
CA TRP A 414 8.95 16.49 -12.82
C TRP A 414 9.19 16.33 -14.32
N SER A 415 9.60 17.42 -14.96
CA SER A 415 9.98 17.40 -16.38
C SER A 415 11.37 16.82 -16.61
N ASP A 416 12.17 16.65 -15.55
CA ASP A 416 13.57 16.22 -15.59
C ASP A 416 13.99 15.53 -14.27
N ASP A 417 15.29 15.30 -14.06
CA ASP A 417 15.86 14.65 -12.86
C ASP A 417 15.97 15.57 -11.62
N TYR A 418 15.19 16.66 -11.59
CA TYR A 418 15.09 17.62 -10.48
C TYR A 418 13.65 18.18 -10.39
N ALA A 419 13.30 18.67 -9.21
CA ALA A 419 11.99 19.26 -8.93
C ALA A 419 11.91 20.73 -9.36
N ARG A 420 12.93 21.53 -9.01
CA ARG A 420 12.99 22.98 -9.28
C ARG A 420 14.39 23.49 -9.53
N GLU A 421 14.46 24.63 -10.21
CA GLU A 421 15.64 25.48 -10.29
C GLU A 421 15.45 26.70 -9.36
N ILE A 422 16.46 27.00 -8.54
CA ILE A 422 16.45 28.14 -7.62
C ILE A 422 17.63 29.06 -7.94
N PRO A 423 17.42 30.37 -8.15
CA PRO A 423 18.49 31.33 -8.42
C PRO A 423 19.63 31.31 -7.38
N LEU A 424 20.86 31.32 -7.88
CA LEU A 424 22.10 31.41 -7.10
C LEU A 424 22.80 32.74 -7.43
N VAL A 425 22.71 33.69 -6.53
CA VAL A 425 23.25 35.05 -6.71
C VAL A 425 24.56 35.20 -5.95
N ILE A 426 25.56 35.75 -6.64
CA ILE A 426 26.86 36.07 -6.04
C ILE A 426 26.89 37.58 -5.74
N LYS A 427 27.07 37.94 -4.47
CA LYS A 427 27.21 39.33 -4.02
C LYS A 427 28.33 39.43 -2.99
N ASP A 428 29.27 40.35 -3.22
CA ASP A 428 30.41 40.61 -2.31
C ASP A 428 31.19 39.33 -1.95
N ASP A 429 31.47 38.49 -2.97
CA ASP A 429 32.11 37.15 -2.85
C ASP A 429 31.35 36.12 -1.98
N CYS A 430 30.07 36.37 -1.69
CA CYS A 430 29.17 35.46 -0.98
C CYS A 430 28.06 34.90 -1.89
N TYR A 431 27.65 33.66 -1.63
CA TYR A 431 26.63 32.93 -2.38
C TYR A 431 25.28 32.98 -1.68
N TYR A 432 24.26 33.46 -2.39
CA TYR A 432 22.89 33.57 -1.92
C TYR A 432 21.96 32.71 -2.78
N ILE A 433 21.27 31.77 -2.15
CA ILE A 433 20.18 31.03 -2.78
C ILE A 433 18.89 31.82 -2.52
N GLN A 434 18.16 32.18 -3.59
CA GLN A 434 16.96 33.02 -3.51
C GLN A 434 15.73 32.23 -3.94
N ASP A 435 14.91 31.82 -2.98
CA ASP A 435 13.61 31.20 -3.22
C ASP A 435 12.47 32.11 -2.71
N GLU A 436 11.22 31.74 -2.99
CA GLU A 436 10.04 32.44 -2.47
C GLU A 436 10.01 32.40 -0.93
N ASP A 437 10.43 31.28 -0.35
CA ASP A 437 10.62 31.11 1.09
C ASP A 437 12.04 31.43 1.55
N ASN A 438 12.15 31.86 2.80
CA ASN A 438 13.45 32.11 3.42
C ASN A 438 14.27 30.81 3.53
N ILE A 439 15.58 30.91 3.36
CA ILE A 439 16.51 29.77 3.45
C ILE A 439 17.47 30.00 4.62
N CYS A 440 17.61 29.01 5.51
CA CYS A 440 18.63 29.02 6.56
C CYS A 440 20.03 28.96 5.96
N GLY A 441 20.22 28.01 5.03
CA GLY A 441 21.49 27.71 4.39
C GLY A 441 21.52 26.25 3.94
N TRP A 442 22.71 25.72 3.70
CA TRP A 442 22.89 24.33 3.32
C TRP A 442 23.91 23.60 4.20
N ILE A 443 23.75 22.29 4.27
CA ILE A 443 24.56 21.37 5.06
C ILE A 443 25.31 20.44 4.11
N GLU A 444 26.62 20.30 4.33
CA GLU A 444 27.47 19.36 3.59
C GLU A 444 28.02 18.29 4.52
N VAL A 445 28.11 17.05 4.01
CA VAL A 445 28.77 15.96 4.73
C VAL A 445 30.29 16.13 4.60
N ASP A 446 30.99 16.21 5.72
CA ASP A 446 32.45 16.27 5.75
C ASP A 446 33.02 14.85 5.66
N ASP A 447 33.02 14.30 4.45
CA ASP A 447 33.44 12.94 4.17
C ASP A 447 34.86 12.81 3.60
N ASN A 448 35.55 13.92 3.31
CA ASN A 448 36.85 13.93 2.61
C ASN A 448 36.87 13.06 1.34
N ASN A 449 35.74 12.94 0.63
CA ASN A 449 35.52 12.05 -0.52
C ASN A 449 35.60 10.54 -0.23
N GLU A 450 35.44 10.13 1.03
CA GLU A 450 35.43 8.71 1.40
C GLU A 450 34.12 8.00 0.99
N LEU A 451 32.99 8.72 1.00
CA LEU A 451 31.67 8.12 0.74
C LEU A 451 31.38 8.00 -0.75
N GLN A 452 30.77 6.88 -1.12
CA GLN A 452 30.34 6.56 -2.49
C GLN A 452 28.83 6.28 -2.53
N PRO A 453 28.19 6.38 -3.72
CA PRO A 453 26.84 5.88 -3.92
C PRO A 453 26.73 4.41 -3.51
N LEU A 454 25.59 4.06 -2.93
CA LEU A 454 25.33 2.73 -2.43
C LEU A 454 25.19 1.73 -3.59
N ASP A 455 25.74 0.52 -3.43
CA ASP A 455 25.55 -0.57 -4.38
C ASP A 455 24.13 -1.13 -4.26
N GLU A 456 23.24 -0.68 -5.14
CA GLU A 456 21.82 -1.06 -5.16
C GLU A 456 21.60 -2.56 -5.32
N THR A 457 22.51 -3.26 -6.02
CA THR A 457 22.41 -4.72 -6.20
C THR A 457 22.59 -5.48 -4.89
N LYS A 458 23.13 -4.81 -3.87
CA LYS A 458 23.35 -5.33 -2.52
C LYS A 458 22.57 -4.54 -1.48
N LEU A 459 21.63 -3.67 -1.86
CA LEU A 459 20.87 -2.83 -0.94
C LEU A 459 20.32 -3.66 0.23
N ASP A 460 19.55 -4.70 -0.10
CA ASP A 460 18.90 -5.59 0.87
C ASP A 460 19.92 -6.22 1.84
N LEU A 461 21.04 -6.70 1.30
CA LEU A 461 22.12 -7.30 2.09
C LEU A 461 22.78 -6.28 3.02
N ILE A 462 23.14 -5.11 2.50
CA ILE A 462 23.83 -4.06 3.25
C ILE A 462 22.94 -3.55 4.38
N LEU A 463 21.66 -3.29 4.11
CA LEU A 463 20.75 -2.80 5.14
C LEU A 463 20.49 -3.87 6.21
N LYS A 464 20.40 -5.14 5.81
CA LYS A 464 20.29 -6.27 6.74
C LYS A 464 21.55 -6.43 7.61
N GLU A 465 22.73 -6.30 7.03
CA GLU A 465 24.00 -6.32 7.77
C GLU A 465 24.13 -5.12 8.70
N TYR A 466 23.75 -3.93 8.25
CA TYR A 466 23.70 -2.72 9.08
C TYR A 466 22.76 -2.89 10.28
N GLN A 467 21.57 -3.44 10.04
CA GLN A 467 20.61 -3.73 11.10
C GLN A 467 21.14 -4.80 12.06
N ALA A 468 21.81 -5.84 11.56
CA ALA A 468 22.42 -6.89 12.38
C ALA A 468 23.64 -6.40 13.18
N ALA A 469 24.40 -5.45 12.66
CA ALA A 469 25.57 -4.85 13.31
C ALA A 469 25.19 -3.84 14.40
N LYS A 470 23.96 -3.31 14.35
CA LYS A 470 23.40 -2.44 15.37
C LYS A 470 22.77 -3.29 16.48
N PRO A 471 23.10 -3.07 17.76
CA PRO A 471 22.32 -3.70 18.82
C PRO A 471 20.86 -3.31 18.66
N PHE A 472 19.94 -4.28 18.77
CA PHE A 472 18.48 -4.10 18.69
C PHE A 472 17.94 -3.04 19.67
N GLY A 473 18.78 -2.53 20.56
CA GLY A 473 18.49 -1.57 21.59
C GLY A 473 18.54 -2.23 22.97
N THR A 474 18.09 -1.51 23.97
CA THR A 474 18.16 -1.96 25.36
C THR A 474 16.78 -1.96 25.99
N LEU A 475 16.47 -3.05 26.68
CA LEU A 475 15.32 -3.17 27.58
C LEU A 475 15.85 -3.21 29.01
N LYS A 476 15.36 -2.31 29.85
CA LYS A 476 15.71 -2.29 31.28
C LYS A 476 14.44 -2.25 32.11
N ARG A 477 14.32 -3.17 33.06
CA ARG A 477 13.36 -3.05 34.15
C ARG A 477 13.95 -2.11 35.19
N LEU A 478 13.15 -1.15 35.61
CA LEU A 478 13.48 -0.12 36.59
C LEU A 478 12.39 -0.12 37.67
N SER A 479 12.66 0.54 38.78
CA SER A 479 11.66 0.72 39.84
C SER A 479 11.80 2.10 40.45
N LYS A 480 10.67 2.75 40.71
CA LYS A 480 10.60 3.99 41.47
C LYS A 480 10.07 3.70 42.87
N THR A 481 10.70 4.25 43.90
CA THR A 481 10.16 4.16 45.26
C THR A 481 9.29 5.39 45.53
N ASP A 482 8.01 5.16 45.81
CA ASP A 482 7.10 6.22 46.26
C ASP A 482 6.16 5.68 47.34
N LYS A 483 6.51 5.94 48.60
CA LYS A 483 5.75 5.49 49.78
C LYS A 483 4.37 6.15 49.89
N ALA A 484 4.15 7.26 49.18
CA ALA A 484 2.86 7.93 49.14
C ALA A 484 1.99 7.42 47.97
N PHE A 485 2.47 6.50 47.12
CA PHE A 485 1.73 6.13 45.92
C PHE A 485 0.37 5.50 46.21
N HIS A 486 0.32 4.61 47.22
CA HIS A 486 -0.92 3.99 47.69
C HIS A 486 -1.94 5.00 48.25
N SER A 487 -1.57 6.27 48.41
CA SER A 487 -2.47 7.37 48.82
C SER A 487 -2.96 8.25 47.65
N TYR A 488 -2.49 8.03 46.42
CA TYR A 488 -3.08 8.68 45.23
C TYR A 488 -4.39 7.96 44.88
N GLU A 489 -5.47 8.25 45.61
CA GLU A 489 -6.79 7.67 45.33
C GLU A 489 -7.39 8.18 43.99
N HIS A 490 -6.88 9.28 43.42
CA HIS A 490 -7.54 10.00 42.32
C HIS A 490 -6.59 10.42 41.17
N TRP A 491 -5.85 9.48 40.58
CA TRP A 491 -5.06 9.76 39.36
C TRP A 491 -5.76 9.36 38.05
N LEU A 492 -6.88 8.64 38.16
CA LEU A 492 -7.81 8.32 37.06
C LEU A 492 -9.07 9.19 37.16
N ASP A 493 -9.73 9.43 36.02
CA ASP A 493 -10.97 10.21 35.97
C ASP A 493 -12.17 9.33 36.34
N GLU A 494 -12.72 9.54 37.54
CA GLU A 494 -13.90 8.80 38.03
C GLU A 494 -15.18 9.07 37.22
N ASN A 495 -15.21 10.11 36.39
CA ASN A 495 -16.33 10.38 35.49
C ASN A 495 -16.22 9.60 34.18
N ASN A 496 -15.03 9.08 33.85
CA ASN A 496 -14.84 8.21 32.70
C ASN A 496 -15.24 6.77 33.09
N PRO A 497 -16.26 6.17 32.44
CA PRO A 497 -16.74 4.84 32.81
C PRO A 497 -15.68 3.74 32.72
N ALA A 498 -14.80 3.79 31.72
CA ALA A 498 -13.74 2.79 31.54
C ALA A 498 -12.68 2.90 32.65
N GLU A 499 -12.26 4.12 32.98
CA GLU A 499 -11.28 4.37 34.05
C GLU A 499 -11.84 4.04 35.43
N LYS A 500 -13.10 4.40 35.69
CA LYS A 500 -13.80 4.03 36.92
C LYS A 500 -13.91 2.51 37.06
N TYR A 501 -14.23 1.81 35.98
CA TYR A 501 -14.34 0.36 35.98
C TYR A 501 -12.97 -0.30 36.19
N PHE A 502 -11.92 0.18 35.52
CA PHE A 502 -10.54 -0.23 35.78
C PHE A 502 -10.15 -0.09 37.25
N MET A 503 -10.45 1.07 37.85
CA MET A 503 -10.16 1.34 39.27
C MET A 503 -10.92 0.38 40.21
N SER A 504 -12.12 -0.07 39.82
CA SER A 504 -12.88 -1.04 40.60
C SER A 504 -12.30 -2.46 40.54
N LEU A 505 -11.62 -2.82 39.46
CA LEU A 505 -11.00 -4.13 39.26
C LEU A 505 -9.61 -4.19 39.90
N TYR A 506 -8.77 -3.17 39.67
CA TYR A 506 -7.34 -3.21 40.00
C TYR A 506 -6.92 -2.21 41.09
N GLY A 507 -7.83 -1.34 41.54
CA GLY A 507 -7.49 -0.24 42.46
C GLY A 507 -6.50 0.75 41.82
N PRO A 508 -5.76 1.55 42.62
CA PRO A 508 -4.83 2.56 42.11
C PRO A 508 -3.56 1.97 41.46
N ASN A 509 -3.44 0.64 41.41
CA ASN A 509 -2.22 -0.06 40.99
C ASN A 509 -2.36 -0.59 39.57
N LEU A 510 -1.59 -0.05 38.64
CA LEU A 510 -1.45 -0.62 37.28
C LEU A 510 -0.63 -1.92 37.28
N ILE A 511 0.35 -2.05 38.18
CA ILE A 511 1.52 -2.93 37.94
C ILE A 511 1.63 -4.10 38.94
N ARG A 512 1.17 -3.93 40.19
CA ARG A 512 1.01 -4.91 41.30
C ARG A 512 0.70 -4.15 42.60
N ALA A 513 -0.01 -4.77 43.54
CA ALA A 513 -0.38 -4.15 44.82
C ALA A 513 0.59 -4.44 45.99
N ASP A 514 1.63 -5.26 45.79
CA ASP A 514 2.37 -5.92 46.86
C ASP A 514 3.73 -5.29 47.24
N THR A 515 4.11 -4.14 46.67
CA THR A 515 5.42 -3.50 46.98
C THR A 515 5.38 -1.97 47.14
N ASP A 516 6.29 -1.43 47.98
CA ASP A 516 6.63 0.02 48.07
C ASP A 516 7.40 0.53 46.82
N THR A 517 7.65 -0.36 45.86
CA THR A 517 8.32 -0.10 44.60
C THR A 517 7.34 -0.17 43.45
N LEU A 518 7.48 0.75 42.51
CA LEU A 518 6.67 0.90 41.31
C LEU A 518 7.52 0.50 40.09
N PRO A 519 7.49 -0.77 39.67
CA PRO A 519 8.33 -1.23 38.58
C PRO A 519 7.81 -0.72 37.24
N TYR A 520 8.71 -0.44 36.31
CA TYR A 520 8.39 -0.09 34.93
C TYR A 520 9.53 -0.48 34.01
N TYR A 521 9.28 -0.57 32.72
CA TYR A 521 10.35 -0.80 31.75
C TYR A 521 10.72 0.48 31.02
N LYS A 522 12.00 0.58 30.69
CA LYS A 522 12.55 1.60 29.81
C LYS A 522 13.16 0.91 28.61
N VAL A 523 12.69 1.29 27.43
CA VAL A 523 13.33 0.93 26.17
C VAL A 523 14.01 2.14 25.56
N ASP A 524 15.12 1.94 24.86
CA ASP A 524 15.68 2.99 24.02
C ASP A 524 14.94 3.10 22.69
N GLN A 525 15.16 4.22 22.01
CA GLN A 525 14.58 4.52 20.71
C GLN A 525 14.89 3.42 19.66
N ALA A 526 16.07 2.80 19.71
CA ALA A 526 16.46 1.76 18.76
C ALA A 526 15.57 0.52 18.89
N LEU A 527 15.29 0.08 20.11
CA LEU A 527 14.40 -1.06 20.36
C LEU A 527 12.94 -0.71 20.03
N ALA A 528 12.47 0.48 20.39
CA ALA A 528 11.11 0.91 20.05
C ALA A 528 10.87 0.93 18.53
N LEU A 529 11.84 1.45 17.75
CA LEU A 529 11.77 1.44 16.28
C LEU A 529 11.86 0.02 15.71
N SER A 530 12.72 -0.83 16.28
CA SER A 530 12.87 -2.24 15.85
C SER A 530 11.58 -3.04 16.09
N ILE A 531 10.91 -2.84 17.23
CA ILE A 531 9.58 -3.40 17.50
C ILE A 531 8.60 -2.91 16.44
N GLY A 532 8.52 -1.60 16.19
CA GLY A 532 7.57 -1.05 15.21
C GLY A 532 7.77 -1.57 13.79
N SER A 533 9.02 -1.63 13.33
CA SER A 533 9.38 -2.20 12.03
C SER A 533 9.03 -3.69 11.95
N THR A 534 9.45 -4.47 12.95
CA THR A 534 9.23 -5.91 12.99
C THR A 534 7.74 -6.23 12.96
N SER A 535 6.93 -5.49 13.72
CA SER A 535 5.48 -5.67 13.75
C SER A 535 4.79 -5.37 12.41
N ASN A 536 5.25 -4.35 11.67
CA ASN A 536 4.69 -4.06 10.34
C ASN A 536 5.06 -5.13 9.31
N GLU A 537 6.32 -5.57 9.30
CA GLU A 537 6.79 -6.64 8.41
C GLU A 537 6.06 -7.95 8.70
N LEU A 538 5.98 -8.34 9.98
CA LEU A 538 5.22 -9.51 10.40
C LEU A 538 3.75 -9.40 10.03
N HIS A 539 3.11 -8.24 10.17
CA HIS A 539 1.72 -8.07 9.75
C HIS A 539 1.55 -8.45 8.27
N GLN A 540 2.39 -7.92 7.38
CA GLN A 540 2.35 -8.27 5.96
C GLN A 540 2.62 -9.75 5.70
N MET A 541 3.63 -10.34 6.36
CA MET A 541 3.91 -11.78 6.23
C MET A 541 2.72 -12.65 6.64
N PHE A 542 2.00 -12.28 7.71
CA PHE A 542 0.80 -12.99 8.15
C PHE A 542 -0.36 -12.82 7.16
N LEU A 543 -0.48 -11.68 6.48
CA LEU A 543 -1.45 -11.49 5.39
C LEU A 543 -1.11 -12.38 4.18
N ASP A 544 0.16 -12.41 3.78
CA ASP A 544 0.62 -13.24 2.65
C ASP A 544 0.41 -14.73 2.94
N ALA A 545 0.72 -15.17 4.17
CA ALA A 545 0.45 -16.53 4.63
C ALA A 545 -1.06 -16.83 4.69
N THR A 546 -1.89 -15.87 5.10
CA THR A 546 -3.35 -16.00 5.08
C THR A 546 -3.86 -16.21 3.66
N ASN A 547 -3.36 -15.43 2.68
CA ASN A 547 -3.73 -15.62 1.28
C ASN A 547 -3.35 -17.02 0.79
N TYR A 548 -2.12 -17.46 1.06
CA TYR A 548 -1.65 -18.79 0.69
C TYR A 548 -2.52 -19.90 1.31
N VAL A 549 -2.89 -19.79 2.58
CA VAL A 549 -3.79 -20.77 3.24
C VAL A 549 -5.15 -20.83 2.55
N LEU A 550 -5.73 -19.67 2.20
CA LEU A 550 -7.06 -19.62 1.58
C LEU A 550 -7.08 -20.11 0.13
N GLU A 551 -5.94 -20.11 -0.57
CA GLU A 551 -5.78 -20.69 -1.91
C GLU A 551 -5.50 -22.20 -1.90
N ASN A 552 -5.18 -22.79 -0.74
CA ASN A 552 -4.75 -24.19 -0.63
C ASN A 552 -5.58 -24.96 0.40
N ASP A 553 -6.61 -25.69 -0.05
CA ASP A 553 -7.52 -26.48 0.82
C ASP A 553 -6.77 -27.50 1.70
N ASP A 554 -5.71 -28.13 1.19
CA ASP A 554 -4.94 -29.10 1.98
C ASP A 554 -4.20 -28.44 3.15
N VAL A 555 -3.75 -27.20 2.99
CA VAL A 555 -3.16 -26.40 4.07
C VAL A 555 -4.26 -25.94 5.03
N LEU A 556 -5.39 -25.46 4.51
CA LEU A 556 -6.52 -24.98 5.31
C LEU A 556 -7.09 -26.06 6.25
N LYS A 557 -7.06 -27.35 5.86
CA LYS A 557 -7.45 -28.47 6.75
C LYS A 557 -6.70 -28.48 8.09
N HIS A 558 -5.43 -28.04 8.12
CA HIS A 558 -4.65 -28.00 9.36
C HIS A 558 -5.20 -26.99 10.38
N PHE A 559 -5.98 -26.00 9.94
CA PHE A 559 -6.59 -25.00 10.81
C PHE A 559 -7.82 -25.53 11.56
N CYS A 560 -8.33 -26.70 11.16
CA CYS A 560 -9.47 -27.38 11.80
C CYS A 560 -10.74 -26.52 11.88
N ILE A 561 -10.94 -25.63 10.90
CA ILE A 561 -12.15 -24.83 10.74
C ILE A 561 -13.17 -25.67 9.96
N PRO A 562 -14.46 -25.72 10.37
CA PRO A 562 -15.49 -26.48 9.64
C PRO A 562 -15.57 -26.08 8.15
N GLU A 563 -15.58 -27.08 7.26
CA GLU A 563 -15.52 -26.87 5.79
C GLU A 563 -16.65 -25.99 5.26
N ILE A 564 -17.82 -26.02 5.91
CA ILE A 564 -18.98 -25.19 5.57
C ILE A 564 -18.67 -23.68 5.60
N PHE A 565 -17.68 -23.24 6.38
CA PHE A 565 -17.29 -21.83 6.49
C PHE A 565 -16.20 -21.41 5.53
N TRP A 566 -15.54 -22.32 4.81
CA TRP A 566 -14.38 -21.99 3.97
C TRP A 566 -14.73 -20.98 2.87
N SER A 567 -15.88 -21.14 2.22
CA SER A 567 -16.37 -20.20 1.21
C SER A 567 -16.65 -18.81 1.79
N LYS A 568 -17.23 -18.75 3.00
CA LYS A 568 -17.52 -17.49 3.69
C LYS A 568 -16.25 -16.77 4.14
N ILE A 569 -15.25 -17.52 4.61
CA ILE A 569 -13.92 -16.99 4.97
C ILE A 569 -13.25 -16.37 3.74
N ARG A 570 -13.26 -17.06 2.59
CA ARG A 570 -12.72 -16.53 1.33
C ARG A 570 -13.43 -15.26 0.87
N ARG A 571 -14.76 -15.21 1.02
CA ARG A 571 -15.55 -14.00 0.75
C ARG A 571 -15.17 -12.86 1.68
N SER A 572 -15.01 -13.13 2.98
CA SER A 572 -14.55 -12.14 3.96
C SER A 572 -13.15 -11.62 3.60
N TRP A 573 -12.21 -12.49 3.23
CA TRP A 573 -10.89 -12.09 2.75
C TRP A 573 -10.94 -11.18 1.52
N SER A 574 -11.79 -11.51 0.54
CA SER A 574 -11.88 -10.75 -0.71
C SER A 574 -12.54 -9.38 -0.54
N ASN A 575 -13.52 -9.27 0.36
CA ASN A 575 -14.38 -8.09 0.47
C ASN A 575 -14.02 -7.17 1.65
N GLU A 576 -13.43 -7.71 2.71
CA GLU A 576 -13.29 -7.04 4.01
C GLU A 576 -11.83 -6.96 4.46
N LYS A 577 -10.87 -7.21 3.57
CA LYS A 577 -9.42 -7.20 3.90
C LYS A 577 -8.98 -5.88 4.55
N ASP A 578 -9.56 -4.76 4.10
CA ASP A 578 -9.21 -3.41 4.56
C ASP A 578 -10.16 -2.88 5.66
N ILE A 579 -11.09 -3.71 6.15
CA ILE A 579 -12.06 -3.35 7.20
C ILE A 579 -11.65 -4.07 8.49
N ILE A 580 -10.57 -3.60 9.09
CA ILE A 580 -9.96 -4.17 10.30
C ILE A 580 -9.73 -3.08 11.35
N MET A 581 -9.74 -3.44 12.64
CA MET A 581 -9.50 -2.48 13.71
C MET A 581 -8.16 -2.67 14.40
N THR A 582 -7.95 -3.82 15.01
CA THR A 582 -6.83 -4.11 15.91
C THR A 582 -6.23 -5.50 15.66
N GLY A 583 -5.02 -5.71 16.16
CA GLY A 583 -4.42 -7.01 16.42
C GLY A 583 -3.20 -6.84 17.32
N ARG A 584 -2.78 -7.88 18.03
CA ARG A 584 -1.63 -7.80 18.94
C ARG A 584 -0.64 -8.94 18.70
N PHE A 585 0.59 -8.60 18.32
CA PHE A 585 1.69 -9.55 18.33
C PHE A 585 2.23 -9.73 19.74
N ASP A 586 2.54 -10.98 20.09
CA ASP A 586 3.32 -11.28 21.28
C ASP A 586 4.77 -11.53 20.84
N LEU A 587 5.65 -10.55 21.14
CA LEU A 587 7.05 -10.54 20.74
C LEU A 587 7.97 -10.79 21.93
N ALA A 588 9.00 -11.61 21.71
CA ALA A 588 10.05 -11.93 22.65
C ALA A 588 11.35 -11.22 22.28
N PHE A 589 12.08 -10.74 23.29
CA PHE A 589 13.38 -10.11 23.11
C PHE A 589 14.40 -10.73 24.07
N ASP A 590 15.50 -11.27 23.54
CA ASP A 590 16.56 -11.87 24.37
C ASP A 590 17.72 -10.92 24.73
N GLY A 591 17.59 -9.64 24.37
CA GLY A 591 18.68 -8.67 24.41
C GLY A 591 19.44 -8.54 23.09
N LYS A 592 19.20 -9.43 22.12
CA LYS A 592 19.88 -9.46 20.82
C LYS A 592 18.96 -9.66 19.62
N GLU A 593 17.86 -10.39 19.77
CA GLU A 593 16.93 -10.73 18.70
C GLU A 593 15.48 -10.50 19.14
N LEU A 594 14.63 -10.05 18.21
CA LEU A 594 13.18 -10.04 18.37
C LEU A 594 12.57 -11.24 17.65
N LYS A 595 11.76 -12.05 18.34
CA LYS A 595 11.03 -13.19 17.76
C LYS A 595 9.53 -13.06 18.02
N VAL A 596 8.70 -13.44 17.05
CA VAL A 596 7.25 -13.55 17.23
C VAL A 596 6.89 -14.91 17.81
N PHE A 597 6.06 -14.92 18.85
CA PHE A 597 5.45 -16.15 19.35
C PHE A 597 4.13 -16.44 18.66
N GLU A 598 3.28 -15.43 18.52
CA GLU A 598 1.96 -15.52 17.88
C GLU A 598 1.41 -14.14 17.52
N TYR A 599 0.31 -14.14 16.74
CA TYR A 599 -0.46 -12.96 16.41
C TYR A 599 -1.91 -13.12 16.87
N ASN A 600 -2.31 -12.38 17.90
CA ASN A 600 -3.70 -12.33 18.36
C ASN A 600 -4.48 -11.35 17.47
N ALA A 601 -4.92 -11.80 16.30
CA ALA A 601 -5.51 -10.92 15.29
C ALA A 601 -7.05 -10.77 15.43
N ASP A 602 -7.74 -11.77 15.98
CA ASP A 602 -9.21 -11.82 16.13
C ASP A 602 -9.69 -10.99 17.33
N SER A 603 -9.16 -11.28 18.52
CA SER A 603 -9.49 -10.59 19.76
C SER A 603 -8.29 -10.61 20.71
N ALA A 604 -7.86 -9.45 21.19
CA ALA A 604 -6.73 -9.32 22.11
C ALA A 604 -7.10 -8.43 23.31
N SER A 605 -6.66 -8.83 24.51
CA SER A 605 -6.80 -8.04 25.75
C SER A 605 -5.66 -7.04 25.95
N ALA A 606 -5.69 -6.27 27.04
CA ALA A 606 -4.69 -5.27 27.44
C ALA A 606 -4.66 -3.98 26.58
N LEU A 607 -5.69 -3.72 25.76
CA LEU A 607 -5.71 -2.56 24.86
C LEU A 607 -5.80 -1.25 25.64
N PHE A 608 -6.70 -1.17 26.62
CA PHE A 608 -6.96 0.05 27.37
C PHE A 608 -5.78 0.43 28.28
N GLU A 609 -5.21 -0.59 28.92
CA GLU A 609 -4.07 -0.50 29.82
C GLU A 609 -2.86 0.11 29.10
N ILE A 610 -2.64 -0.33 27.86
CA ILE A 610 -1.53 0.12 27.02
C ILE A 610 -1.84 1.46 26.36
N ALA A 611 -3.07 1.70 25.90
CA ALA A 611 -3.42 2.91 25.18
C ALA A 611 -3.57 4.15 26.08
N VAL A 612 -4.06 3.98 27.31
CA VAL A 612 -4.46 5.09 28.19
C VAL A 612 -3.83 4.97 29.58
N ILE A 613 -3.97 3.83 30.25
CA ILE A 613 -3.65 3.74 31.67
C ILE A 613 -2.16 3.92 31.94
N GLN A 614 -1.26 3.31 31.15
CA GLN A 614 0.18 3.47 31.37
C GLN A 614 0.66 4.92 31.26
N GLU A 615 0.06 5.72 30.38
CA GLU A 615 0.39 7.14 30.20
C GLU A 615 -0.04 7.95 31.41
N LYS A 616 -1.30 7.80 31.84
CA LYS A 616 -1.80 8.45 33.07
C LYS A 616 -1.02 8.03 34.30
N TRP A 617 -0.68 6.75 34.41
CA TRP A 617 0.15 6.22 35.49
C TRP A 617 1.53 6.87 35.49
N GLY A 618 2.18 6.97 34.33
CA GLY A 618 3.48 7.62 34.16
C GLY A 618 3.51 9.07 34.62
N GLN A 619 2.43 9.80 34.31
CA GLN A 619 2.23 11.18 34.73
C GLN A 619 2.01 11.28 36.25
N ALA A 620 1.17 10.41 36.82
CA ALA A 620 0.88 10.36 38.25
C ALA A 620 2.15 10.10 39.08
N VAL A 621 2.97 9.14 38.65
CA VAL A 621 4.22 8.80 39.33
C VAL A 621 5.38 9.71 38.93
N LYS A 622 5.18 10.69 38.03
CA LYS A 622 6.21 11.65 37.57
C LYS A 622 7.47 10.97 37.02
N LEU A 623 7.34 10.15 35.98
CA LEU A 623 8.50 9.61 35.26
C LEU A 623 9.22 10.73 34.48
N GLU A 624 10.55 10.68 34.44
CA GLU A 624 11.40 11.70 33.79
C GLU A 624 11.27 11.75 32.25
N HIS A 625 10.62 10.74 31.65
CA HIS A 625 10.38 10.66 30.21
C HIS A 625 8.87 10.48 29.97
N PRO A 626 8.17 11.48 29.41
CA PRO A 626 6.71 11.49 29.38
C PRO A 626 6.10 10.54 28.35
N HIS A 627 6.85 10.04 27.37
CA HIS A 627 6.26 9.24 26.29
C HIS A 627 6.20 7.76 26.64
N MET A 628 4.99 7.28 26.98
CA MET A 628 4.73 5.85 27.08
C MET A 628 4.61 5.19 25.72
N SER A 629 4.84 3.89 25.70
CA SER A 629 4.95 3.08 24.48
C SER A 629 3.64 2.88 23.70
N GLY A 630 2.48 3.21 24.29
CA GLY A 630 1.16 3.13 23.65
C GLY A 630 0.65 4.43 23.00
N PHE A 631 1.51 5.45 22.88
CA PHE A 631 1.12 6.84 22.58
C PHE A 631 0.28 7.08 21.31
N GLN A 632 0.26 6.19 20.32
CA GLN A 632 -0.53 6.40 19.09
C GLN A 632 -1.86 5.65 19.05
N ILE A 633 -2.07 4.67 19.92
CA ILE A 633 -3.19 3.71 19.81
C ILE A 633 -4.53 4.45 19.80
N ASN A 634 -4.79 5.31 20.78
CA ASN A 634 -6.07 6.02 20.89
C ASN A 634 -6.36 6.89 19.66
N ARG A 635 -5.35 7.64 19.18
CA ARG A 635 -5.47 8.51 18.01
C ARG A 635 -5.79 7.71 16.75
N LEU A 636 -5.12 6.58 16.54
CA LEU A 636 -5.30 5.74 15.36
C LEU A 636 -6.65 5.01 15.37
N LEU A 637 -7.13 4.57 16.54
CA LEU A 637 -8.46 3.98 16.68
C LEU A 637 -9.55 4.98 16.28
N ILE A 638 -9.51 6.22 16.79
CA ILE A 638 -10.47 7.28 16.44
C ILE A 638 -10.46 7.54 14.93
N LYS A 639 -9.27 7.67 14.33
CA LYS A 639 -9.12 7.89 12.88
C LYS A 639 -9.73 6.74 12.08
N ASN A 640 -9.42 5.50 12.44
CA ASN A 640 -9.89 4.32 11.71
C ASN A 640 -11.41 4.15 11.82
N TRP A 641 -12.01 4.38 13.00
CA TRP A 641 -13.47 4.33 13.14
C TRP A 641 -14.19 5.33 12.25
N LYS A 642 -13.70 6.58 12.18
CA LYS A 642 -14.25 7.60 11.27
C LYS A 642 -14.19 7.15 9.81
N GLN A 643 -13.06 6.54 9.40
CA GLN A 643 -12.88 6.04 8.04
C GLN A 643 -13.84 4.88 7.74
N ILE A 644 -13.97 3.90 8.63
CA ILE A 644 -14.86 2.76 8.46
C ILE A 644 -16.32 3.20 8.39
N CYS A 645 -16.78 4.03 9.34
CA CYS A 645 -18.17 4.51 9.34
C CYS A 645 -18.50 5.35 8.11
N THR A 646 -17.57 6.18 7.65
CA THR A 646 -17.75 6.96 6.41
C THR A 646 -17.83 6.04 5.19
N LYS A 647 -16.91 5.08 5.08
CA LYS A 647 -16.84 4.13 3.96
C LYS A 647 -18.09 3.25 3.86
N LEU A 648 -18.61 2.80 4.99
CA LEU A 648 -19.76 1.88 5.07
C LEU A 648 -21.10 2.59 5.32
N ASN A 649 -21.10 3.93 5.46
CA ASN A 649 -22.29 4.73 5.79
C ASN A 649 -23.02 4.24 7.06
N ILE A 650 -22.26 3.90 8.09
CA ILE A 650 -22.77 3.34 9.36
C ILE A 650 -23.13 4.47 10.33
N LYS A 651 -24.33 4.40 10.90
CA LYS A 651 -24.84 5.41 11.84
C LYS A 651 -24.61 5.05 13.31
N ARG A 652 -24.70 3.75 13.64
CA ARG A 652 -24.54 3.22 14.99
C ARG A 652 -23.68 1.96 14.95
N ILE A 653 -22.79 1.81 15.92
CA ILE A 653 -21.98 0.61 16.12
C ILE A 653 -22.50 -0.16 17.33
N HIS A 654 -22.70 -1.46 17.17
CA HIS A 654 -23.04 -2.36 18.28
C HIS A 654 -21.77 -3.04 18.80
N LEU A 655 -21.48 -2.92 20.09
CA LEU A 655 -20.34 -3.58 20.75
C LEU A 655 -20.86 -4.87 21.38
N LEU A 656 -20.58 -6.02 20.76
CA LEU A 656 -21.07 -7.33 21.20
C LEU A 656 -19.99 -8.06 22.01
N ILE A 657 -20.22 -8.25 23.30
CA ILE A 657 -19.24 -8.83 24.22
C ILE A 657 -19.78 -9.99 25.05
N ASP A 658 -18.92 -10.83 25.62
CA ASP A 658 -19.30 -11.77 26.67
C ASP A 658 -19.46 -11.04 28.02
N ASN A 659 -20.06 -11.70 29.01
CA ASN A 659 -20.15 -11.19 30.37
C ASN A 659 -18.85 -11.48 31.16
N ASP A 660 -17.75 -10.90 30.70
CA ASP A 660 -16.40 -11.03 31.26
C ASP A 660 -15.82 -9.66 31.63
N GLN A 661 -15.05 -9.59 32.72
CA GLN A 661 -14.56 -8.32 33.27
C GLN A 661 -13.59 -7.61 32.31
N ASP A 662 -12.68 -8.33 31.64
CA ASP A 662 -11.72 -7.72 30.72
C ASP A 662 -12.41 -7.26 29.43
N GLU A 663 -13.44 -7.99 28.99
CA GLU A 663 -14.24 -7.64 27.81
C GLU A 663 -15.12 -6.42 28.08
N ILE A 664 -15.76 -6.34 29.26
CA ILE A 664 -16.49 -5.15 29.70
C ILE A 664 -15.56 -3.95 29.73
N LEU A 665 -14.38 -4.07 30.34
CA LEU A 665 -13.40 -2.99 30.39
C LEU A 665 -13.00 -2.50 29.00
N THR A 666 -12.64 -3.43 28.10
CA THR A 666 -12.24 -3.11 26.73
C THR A 666 -13.39 -2.45 25.95
N SER A 667 -14.63 -2.89 26.17
CA SER A 667 -15.81 -2.32 25.52
C SER A 667 -16.11 -0.89 25.98
N LEU A 668 -15.97 -0.60 27.28
CA LEU A 668 -16.15 0.75 27.83
C LEU A 668 -15.08 1.70 27.26
N TYR A 669 -13.84 1.23 27.12
CA TYR A 669 -12.81 1.99 26.43
C TYR A 669 -13.17 2.23 24.96
N MET A 670 -13.67 1.21 24.25
CA MET A 670 -14.09 1.36 22.87
C MET A 670 -15.27 2.34 22.70
N GLN A 671 -16.24 2.35 23.63
CA GLN A 671 -17.30 3.36 23.65
C GLN A 671 -16.75 4.78 23.79
N GLU A 672 -15.72 4.97 24.64
CA GLU A 672 -15.08 6.26 24.81
C GLU A 672 -14.34 6.71 23.54
N VAL A 673 -13.64 5.78 22.86
CA VAL A 673 -13.04 6.02 21.53
C VAL A 673 -14.10 6.45 20.52
N LEU A 674 -15.23 5.74 20.45
CA LEU A 674 -16.33 6.04 19.52
C LEU A 674 -17.00 7.38 19.83
N LYS A 675 -17.17 7.71 21.10
CA LYS A 675 -17.64 9.01 21.56
C LYS A 675 -16.70 10.14 21.14
N GLN A 676 -15.39 9.97 21.30
CA GLN A 676 -14.37 10.92 20.81
C GLN A 676 -14.38 11.03 19.27
N ALA A 677 -14.75 9.96 18.58
CA ALA A 677 -14.96 9.96 17.14
C ALA A 677 -16.29 10.61 16.71
N ASN A 678 -17.17 10.98 17.65
CA ASN A 678 -18.53 11.45 17.43
C ASN A 678 -19.40 10.42 16.67
N ILE A 679 -19.28 9.15 17.06
CA ILE A 679 -20.01 8.01 16.49
C ILE A 679 -20.91 7.40 17.58
N ASP A 680 -22.18 7.17 17.23
CA ASP A 680 -23.15 6.55 18.13
C ASP A 680 -22.82 5.06 18.35
N SER A 681 -22.97 4.59 19.59
CA SER A 681 -22.67 3.19 19.93
C SER A 681 -23.60 2.62 20.99
N LYS A 682 -23.84 1.30 20.91
CA LYS A 682 -24.64 0.54 21.88
C LYS A 682 -23.82 -0.65 22.37
N LEU A 683 -23.62 -0.74 23.68
CA LEU A 683 -23.02 -1.93 24.31
C LEU A 683 -24.09 -3.03 24.43
N CYS A 684 -23.77 -4.23 23.97
CA CYS A 684 -24.60 -5.41 24.04
C CYS A 684 -23.82 -6.51 24.76
N ILE A 685 -24.17 -6.76 26.03
CA ILE A 685 -23.60 -7.86 26.81
C ILE A 685 -24.39 -9.13 26.48
N LEU A 686 -23.66 -10.21 26.13
CA LEU A 686 -24.24 -11.41 25.54
C LEU A 686 -25.02 -11.02 24.27
N TYR A 687 -26.31 -11.37 24.21
CA TYR A 687 -27.20 -11.01 23.11
C TYR A 687 -28.59 -10.60 23.64
N ASP A 688 -28.64 -10.18 24.91
CA ASP A 688 -29.87 -9.84 25.62
C ASP A 688 -30.52 -8.54 25.10
N ASP A 689 -29.74 -7.67 24.45
CA ASP A 689 -30.22 -6.43 23.84
C ASP A 689 -30.63 -6.57 22.36
N LEU A 690 -30.51 -7.77 21.78
CA LEU A 690 -30.76 -8.02 20.37
C LEU A 690 -31.97 -8.92 20.17
N TYR A 691 -32.78 -8.62 19.17
CA TYR A 691 -34.03 -9.34 18.88
C TYR A 691 -34.27 -9.50 17.39
N TRP A 692 -34.95 -10.58 17.00
CA TRP A 692 -35.50 -10.70 15.67
C TRP A 692 -36.72 -9.79 15.49
N LYS A 693 -36.75 -9.04 14.39
CA LYS A 693 -37.91 -8.27 13.93
C LYS A 693 -37.93 -8.25 12.40
N ASP A 694 -38.98 -8.83 11.83
CA ASP A 694 -39.19 -8.88 10.37
C ASP A 694 -37.99 -9.47 9.62
N SER A 695 -37.44 -10.58 10.15
CA SER A 695 -36.25 -11.28 9.67
C SER A 695 -34.92 -10.50 9.75
N LYS A 696 -34.92 -9.33 10.40
CA LYS A 696 -33.73 -8.53 10.70
C LYS A 696 -33.42 -8.57 12.19
N ILE A 697 -32.17 -8.28 12.55
CA ILE A 697 -31.76 -8.13 13.95
C ILE A 697 -31.84 -6.64 14.30
N VAL A 698 -32.55 -6.33 15.39
CA VAL A 698 -32.69 -4.98 15.94
C VAL A 698 -32.23 -4.93 17.39
N ASP A 699 -31.76 -3.76 17.83
CA ASP A 699 -31.46 -3.51 19.25
C ASP A 699 -32.72 -3.18 20.06
N SER A 700 -32.56 -3.08 21.38
CA SER A 700 -33.61 -2.71 22.34
C SER A 700 -34.23 -1.33 22.11
N ASP A 701 -33.56 -0.44 21.36
CA ASP A 701 -34.08 0.87 20.96
C ASP A 701 -34.83 0.82 19.61
N GLY A 702 -34.85 -0.34 18.94
CA GLY A 702 -35.50 -0.58 17.66
C GLY A 702 -34.66 -0.23 16.43
N ASN A 703 -33.36 0.04 16.59
CA ASN A 703 -32.45 0.28 15.47
C ASN A 703 -31.98 -1.03 14.86
N GLN A 704 -31.89 -1.11 13.54
CA GLN A 704 -31.31 -2.26 12.85
C GLN A 704 -29.82 -2.36 13.16
N VAL A 705 -29.34 -3.59 13.40
CA VAL A 705 -27.91 -3.87 13.54
C VAL A 705 -27.27 -3.95 12.15
N GLU A 706 -26.30 -3.09 11.89
CA GLU A 706 -25.60 -3.00 10.58
C GLU A 706 -24.09 -3.27 10.71
N LEU A 707 -23.47 -2.87 11.83
CA LEU A 707 -22.06 -3.14 12.12
C LEU A 707 -21.88 -3.53 13.59
N ILE A 708 -21.15 -4.62 13.81
CA ILE A 708 -20.76 -5.10 15.12
C ILE A 708 -19.25 -5.03 15.29
N TRP A 709 -18.78 -4.43 16.38
CA TRP A 709 -17.46 -4.71 16.94
C TRP A 709 -17.61 -5.77 18.03
N LYS A 710 -16.78 -6.81 18.03
CA LYS A 710 -16.90 -7.93 18.97
C LYS A 710 -15.62 -8.19 19.76
N THR A 711 -15.78 -8.71 20.97
CA THR A 711 -14.72 -9.40 21.74
C THR A 711 -14.86 -10.92 21.67
N TRP A 712 -16.04 -11.43 21.30
CA TRP A 712 -16.28 -12.84 21.03
C TRP A 712 -15.31 -13.41 20.00
N MET A 713 -14.77 -14.60 20.28
CA MET A 713 -13.90 -15.32 19.35
C MET A 713 -14.73 -16.01 18.25
N TRP A 714 -14.20 -16.06 17.03
CA TRP A 714 -14.83 -16.82 15.95
C TRP A 714 -14.99 -18.32 16.27
N GLU A 715 -14.12 -18.90 17.11
CA GLU A 715 -14.26 -20.29 17.54
C GLU A 715 -15.45 -20.54 18.48
N SER A 716 -15.85 -19.54 19.27
CA SER A 716 -17.10 -19.60 20.04
C SER A 716 -18.31 -19.61 19.09
N VAL A 717 -18.25 -18.84 18.00
CA VAL A 717 -19.28 -18.79 16.96
C VAL A 717 -19.42 -20.14 16.26
N PHE A 718 -18.31 -20.79 15.89
CA PHE A 718 -18.35 -22.11 15.27
C PHE A 718 -18.89 -23.19 16.23
N SER A 719 -18.57 -23.08 17.52
CA SER A 719 -19.08 -24.00 18.54
C SER A 719 -20.59 -23.83 18.75
N ASP A 720 -21.07 -22.59 18.83
CA ASP A 720 -22.51 -22.28 18.92
C ASP A 720 -23.28 -22.74 17.66
N TYR A 721 -22.70 -22.56 16.47
CA TYR A 721 -23.27 -23.08 15.23
C TYR A 721 -23.41 -24.61 15.26
N ALA A 722 -22.35 -25.32 15.66
CA ALA A 722 -22.36 -26.79 15.72
C ALA A 722 -23.39 -27.32 16.73
N ASP A 723 -23.61 -26.61 17.85
CA ASP A 723 -24.68 -26.93 18.80
C ASP A 723 -26.08 -26.65 18.21
N ALA A 724 -26.26 -25.50 17.55
CA ALA A 724 -27.52 -25.14 16.90
C ALA A 724 -27.91 -26.14 15.81
N GLU A 725 -26.93 -26.61 15.03
CA GLU A 725 -27.11 -27.63 14.00
C GLU A 725 -27.55 -28.97 14.61
N LYS A 726 -26.85 -29.45 15.64
CA LYS A 726 -27.17 -30.71 16.33
C LYS A 726 -28.54 -30.69 16.99
N THR A 727 -28.97 -29.54 17.51
CA THR A 727 -30.25 -29.38 18.21
C THR A 727 -31.41 -29.03 17.29
N GLY A 728 -31.16 -28.82 15.98
CA GLY A 728 -32.18 -28.43 15.00
C GLY A 728 -32.74 -27.03 15.21
N LYS A 729 -31.97 -26.14 15.87
CA LYS A 729 -32.37 -24.78 16.25
C LYS A 729 -31.82 -23.69 15.34
N LEU A 730 -31.17 -24.04 14.22
CA LEU A 730 -30.67 -23.05 13.25
C LEU A 730 -31.81 -22.28 12.58
N ASN A 731 -31.64 -20.96 12.40
CA ASN A 731 -32.50 -20.08 11.61
C ASN A 731 -33.94 -19.91 12.14
N GLN A 732 -34.14 -20.04 13.45
CA GLN A 732 -35.44 -19.78 14.07
C GLN A 732 -35.62 -18.27 14.28
N LYS A 733 -35.93 -17.55 13.19
CA LYS A 733 -36.13 -16.08 13.19
C LYS A 733 -37.51 -15.68 13.73
N ILE A 734 -37.76 -15.96 15.01
CA ILE A 734 -39.05 -15.69 15.65
C ILE A 734 -39.07 -14.25 16.17
N ASN A 735 -40.00 -13.43 15.66
CA ASN A 735 -40.14 -12.03 16.06
C ASN A 735 -40.25 -11.89 17.60
N GLY A 736 -39.40 -11.05 18.19
CA GLY A 736 -39.34 -10.79 19.63
C GLY A 736 -38.45 -11.75 20.42
N GLU A 737 -37.92 -12.83 19.81
CA GLU A 737 -36.91 -13.69 20.44
C GLU A 737 -35.49 -13.20 20.16
N HIS A 738 -34.57 -13.57 21.05
CA HIS A 738 -33.15 -13.26 20.92
C HIS A 738 -32.46 -14.16 19.88
N PRO A 739 -31.66 -13.60 18.95
CA PRO A 739 -30.84 -14.39 18.04
C PRO A 739 -29.68 -15.07 18.78
N ARG A 740 -29.24 -16.24 18.31
CA ARG A 740 -28.02 -16.89 18.83
C ARG A 740 -26.75 -16.19 18.34
N LEU A 741 -25.63 -16.43 19.02
CA LEU A 741 -24.32 -15.87 18.65
C LEU A 741 -23.95 -16.16 17.18
N CYS A 742 -24.12 -17.41 16.73
CA CYS A 742 -23.86 -17.78 15.34
C CYS A 742 -24.80 -17.12 14.34
N GLU A 743 -26.05 -16.88 14.71
CA GLU A 743 -27.03 -16.21 13.85
C GLU A 743 -26.77 -14.71 13.72
N ILE A 744 -26.11 -14.10 14.72
CA ILE A 744 -25.67 -12.71 14.70
C ILE A 744 -24.40 -12.58 13.85
N LEU A 745 -23.33 -13.28 14.23
CA LEU A 745 -21.99 -13.03 13.69
C LEU A 745 -21.74 -13.70 12.33
N LEU A 746 -22.55 -14.69 11.93
CA LEU A 746 -22.49 -15.25 10.56
C LEU A 746 -23.54 -14.65 9.62
N ASN A 747 -24.26 -13.61 10.05
CA ASN A 747 -25.25 -12.94 9.22
C ASN A 747 -24.57 -12.19 8.06
N ASP A 748 -25.01 -12.41 6.82
CA ASP A 748 -24.45 -11.76 5.63
C ASP A 748 -24.83 -10.27 5.49
N ASP A 749 -25.83 -9.81 6.24
CA ASP A 749 -26.31 -8.42 6.22
C ASP A 749 -25.64 -7.53 7.27
N ILE A 750 -24.73 -8.07 8.09
CA ILE A 750 -24.08 -7.36 9.20
C ILE A 750 -22.56 -7.37 8.98
N HIS A 751 -21.93 -6.19 9.02
CA HIS A 751 -20.48 -6.08 9.02
C HIS A 751 -19.89 -6.43 10.40
N ILE A 752 -18.88 -7.29 10.44
CA ILE A 752 -18.26 -7.74 11.71
C ILE A 752 -16.81 -7.28 11.79
N ILE A 753 -16.44 -6.68 12.92
CA ILE A 753 -15.07 -6.29 13.26
C ILE A 753 -14.68 -7.01 14.57
N GLU A 754 -13.65 -7.84 14.59
CA GLU A 754 -12.77 -8.22 13.47
C GLU A 754 -13.42 -9.17 12.46
N PRO A 755 -13.08 -9.07 11.16
CA PRO A 755 -13.71 -9.86 10.11
C PRO A 755 -13.35 -11.34 10.19
N LEU A 756 -14.20 -12.19 9.61
CA LEU A 756 -14.13 -13.65 9.71
C LEU A 756 -12.77 -14.22 9.24
N TRP A 757 -12.13 -13.62 8.23
CA TRP A 757 -10.83 -14.10 7.75
C TRP A 757 -9.72 -14.04 8.81
N LYS A 758 -9.84 -13.19 9.85
CA LYS A 758 -8.84 -13.08 10.92
C LYS A 758 -8.73 -14.33 11.81
N VAL A 759 -9.65 -15.28 11.68
CA VAL A 759 -9.50 -16.61 12.29
C VAL A 759 -8.27 -17.35 11.77
N ILE A 760 -7.82 -17.07 10.54
CA ILE A 760 -6.62 -17.69 9.94
C ILE A 760 -5.34 -17.18 10.61
N PRO A 761 -4.99 -15.87 10.58
CA PRO A 761 -3.76 -15.37 11.20
C PRO A 761 -3.75 -15.50 12.73
N SER A 762 -4.90 -15.65 13.39
CA SER A 762 -4.99 -15.89 14.84
C SER A 762 -4.74 -17.33 15.24
N ASN A 763 -4.94 -18.27 14.31
CA ASN A 763 -4.78 -19.69 14.58
C ASN A 763 -3.30 -20.08 14.42
N LYS A 764 -2.73 -20.72 15.45
CA LYS A 764 -1.30 -21.05 15.50
C LYS A 764 -0.87 -22.06 14.43
N ALA A 765 -1.81 -22.72 13.74
CA ALA A 765 -1.54 -23.52 12.54
C ALA A 765 -0.91 -22.70 11.40
N ILE A 766 -0.97 -21.35 11.44
CA ILE A 766 -0.27 -20.48 10.50
C ILE A 766 1.24 -20.41 10.73
N LEU A 767 1.74 -20.73 11.93
CA LEU A 767 3.17 -20.59 12.25
C LEU A 767 4.05 -21.54 11.41
N PRO A 768 3.69 -22.83 11.21
CA PRO A 768 4.40 -23.69 10.25
C PRO A 768 4.31 -23.20 8.80
N VAL A 769 3.19 -22.60 8.40
CA VAL A 769 3.03 -22.00 7.06
C VAL A 769 4.00 -20.85 6.87
N LEU A 770 4.07 -19.92 7.84
CA LEU A 770 5.01 -18.80 7.84
C LEU A 770 6.46 -19.29 7.77
N TRP A 771 6.82 -20.30 8.56
CA TRP A 771 8.16 -20.87 8.53
C TRP A 771 8.49 -21.52 7.18
N SER A 772 7.52 -22.18 6.56
CA SER A 772 7.69 -22.78 5.23
C SER A 772 7.82 -21.74 4.12
N MET A 773 7.07 -20.64 4.18
CA MET A 773 7.12 -19.55 3.19
C MET A 773 8.36 -18.66 3.37
N PHE A 774 8.79 -18.46 4.61
CA PHE A 774 9.89 -17.57 4.99
C PHE A 774 10.94 -18.30 5.84
N PRO A 775 11.62 -19.33 5.28
CA PRO A 775 12.53 -20.17 6.04
C PRO A 775 13.71 -19.36 6.58
N ASN A 776 14.03 -19.54 7.86
CA ASN A 776 15.12 -18.83 8.55
C ASN A 776 14.94 -17.31 8.66
N HIS A 777 13.71 -16.80 8.53
CA HIS A 777 13.46 -15.38 8.77
C HIS A 777 13.88 -14.97 10.20
N PRO A 778 14.61 -13.85 10.38
CA PRO A 778 15.19 -13.47 11.67
C PRO A 778 14.17 -13.25 12.78
N ASN A 779 12.92 -12.93 12.45
CA ASN A 779 11.87 -12.73 13.46
C ASN A 779 10.94 -13.93 13.66
N LEU A 780 11.12 -15.02 12.90
CA LEU A 780 10.32 -16.23 13.04
C LEU A 780 11.05 -17.30 13.87
N LEU A 781 10.26 -18.20 14.45
CA LEU A 781 10.74 -19.43 15.09
C LEU A 781 10.33 -20.64 14.25
N CYS A 782 11.25 -21.59 14.09
CA CYS A 782 10.97 -22.86 13.43
C CYS A 782 9.72 -23.49 14.04
N SER A 783 8.73 -23.79 13.21
CA SER A 783 7.41 -24.24 13.65
C SER A 783 6.93 -25.35 12.72
N GLU A 784 6.41 -26.43 13.29
CA GLU A 784 5.98 -27.63 12.57
C GLU A 784 4.64 -28.16 13.10
N TRP A 785 3.82 -28.78 12.23
CA TRP A 785 2.58 -29.44 12.65
C TRP A 785 2.83 -30.75 13.42
N THR A 786 3.99 -31.36 13.22
CA THR A 786 4.41 -32.59 13.89
C THR A 786 5.76 -32.40 14.56
N LEU A 787 5.98 -33.07 15.69
CA LEU A 787 7.27 -32.98 16.39
C LEU A 787 8.39 -33.64 15.57
N THR A 788 9.35 -32.84 15.12
CA THR A 788 10.53 -33.28 14.39
C THR A 788 11.71 -33.53 15.31
N ASP A 789 12.70 -34.30 14.85
CA ASP A 789 13.91 -34.57 15.63
C ASP A 789 14.79 -33.31 15.81
N ASP A 790 14.74 -32.37 14.87
CA ASP A 790 15.41 -31.07 15.02
C ASP A 790 14.82 -30.26 16.18
N LEU A 791 13.50 -30.19 16.28
CA LEU A 791 12.81 -29.51 17.38
C LEU A 791 13.09 -30.16 18.73
N LYS A 792 13.17 -31.50 18.80
CA LYS A 792 13.58 -32.20 20.02
C LYS A 792 15.01 -31.82 20.45
N ARG A 793 15.95 -31.76 19.50
CA ARG A 793 17.35 -31.38 19.75
C ARG A 793 17.56 -29.92 20.12
N SER A 794 16.65 -29.03 19.70
CA SER A 794 16.76 -27.60 20.00
C SER A 794 15.92 -27.16 21.18
N GLY A 795 15.06 -28.04 21.71
CA GLY A 795 13.96 -27.67 22.60
C GLY A 795 12.80 -27.02 21.84
N TYR A 796 11.60 -27.21 22.37
CA TYR A 796 10.36 -26.82 21.70
C TYR A 796 9.25 -26.48 22.69
N VAL A 797 8.25 -25.80 22.16
CA VAL A 797 7.02 -25.43 22.84
C VAL A 797 5.88 -26.11 22.10
N LYS A 798 5.11 -26.93 22.82
CA LYS A 798 3.87 -27.53 22.33
C LYS A 798 2.72 -26.58 22.65
N LYS A 799 1.98 -26.16 21.62
CA LYS A 799 0.87 -25.21 21.75
C LYS A 799 -0.37 -25.72 20.99
N PRO A 800 -1.59 -25.62 21.55
CA PRO A 800 -2.80 -25.92 20.80
C PRO A 800 -2.97 -24.93 19.65
N ILE A 801 -3.48 -25.38 18.49
CA ILE A 801 -3.67 -24.51 17.32
C ILE A 801 -4.65 -23.36 17.61
N VAL A 802 -5.66 -23.65 18.43
CA VAL A 802 -6.65 -22.72 18.96
C VAL A 802 -6.46 -22.69 20.47
N GLY A 803 -6.09 -21.52 21.01
CA GLY A 803 -5.90 -21.31 22.44
C GLY A 803 -5.43 -19.90 22.75
N ARG A 804 -5.76 -19.39 23.94
CA ARG A 804 -5.41 -18.05 24.44
C ARG A 804 -4.93 -18.11 25.89
N CYS A 805 -4.36 -17.00 26.37
CA CYS A 805 -3.94 -16.82 27.76
C CYS A 805 -2.98 -17.90 28.27
N GLY A 806 -2.10 -18.39 27.40
CA GLY A 806 -1.11 -19.40 27.76
C GLY A 806 -1.69 -20.77 28.13
N HIS A 807 -2.98 -21.05 27.92
CA HIS A 807 -3.60 -22.33 28.28
C HIS A 807 -3.04 -23.52 27.48
N ASN A 808 -2.84 -24.65 28.18
CA ASN A 808 -2.39 -25.92 27.59
C ASN A 808 -1.06 -25.81 26.83
N VAL A 809 -0.18 -24.89 27.26
CA VAL A 809 1.16 -24.71 26.71
C VAL A 809 2.15 -25.52 27.54
N THR A 810 3.05 -26.23 26.86
CA THR A 810 4.11 -27.01 27.52
C THR A 810 5.45 -26.69 26.87
N LEU A 811 6.43 -26.27 27.68
CA LEU A 811 7.80 -25.99 27.25
C LEU A 811 8.68 -27.19 27.58
N TYR A 812 9.48 -27.63 26.61
CA TYR A 812 10.43 -28.73 26.75
C TYR A 812 11.87 -28.23 26.62
N ASP A 813 12.77 -28.86 27.38
CA ASP A 813 14.21 -28.57 27.36
C ASP A 813 14.89 -28.94 26.03
N THR A 814 16.19 -28.64 25.93
CA THR A 814 17.02 -28.88 24.73
C THR A 814 17.25 -30.35 24.38
N ASN A 815 16.67 -31.30 25.11
CA ASN A 815 16.67 -32.71 24.75
C ASN A 815 15.25 -33.25 24.47
N GLY A 816 14.22 -32.43 24.72
CA GLY A 816 12.82 -32.83 24.60
C GLY A 816 12.38 -33.82 25.69
N GLU A 817 13.18 -34.01 26.74
CA GLU A 817 12.99 -35.05 27.75
C GLU A 817 12.37 -34.51 29.05
N SER A 818 12.65 -33.26 29.41
CA SER A 818 12.09 -32.62 30.61
C SER A 818 11.20 -31.42 30.27
N VAL A 819 10.12 -31.27 31.06
CA VAL A 819 9.21 -30.12 30.98
C VAL A 819 9.80 -28.97 31.79
N LEU A 820 10.02 -27.83 31.15
CA LEU A 820 10.52 -26.60 31.76
C LEU A 820 9.40 -25.80 32.44
N ASP A 821 8.22 -25.76 31.82
CA ASP A 821 7.03 -25.10 32.34
C ASP A 821 5.77 -25.67 31.66
N GLU A 822 4.65 -25.71 32.37
CA GLU A 822 3.37 -26.16 31.82
C GLU A 822 2.17 -25.47 32.45
N THR A 823 1.12 -25.29 31.65
CA THR A 823 -0.15 -24.71 32.09
C THR A 823 -1.31 -25.64 31.75
N GLN A 824 -2.30 -25.67 32.65
CA GLN A 824 -3.58 -26.34 32.41
C GLN A 824 -4.54 -25.39 31.67
N GLY A 825 -5.64 -25.91 31.13
CA GLY A 825 -6.61 -25.09 30.39
C GLY A 825 -7.68 -25.90 29.67
N LYS A 826 -8.58 -25.18 28.98
CA LYS A 826 -9.80 -25.73 28.35
C LYS A 826 -9.59 -26.35 26.95
N PHE A 827 -8.36 -26.35 26.41
CA PHE A 827 -8.05 -26.77 25.03
C PHE A 827 -7.32 -28.13 24.96
N THR A 828 -7.66 -29.06 25.84
CA THR A 828 -6.97 -30.37 25.95
C THR A 828 -7.22 -31.34 24.78
N ASP A 829 -8.25 -31.09 23.98
CA ASP A 829 -8.72 -31.95 22.88
C ASP A 829 -8.31 -31.44 21.48
N ARG A 830 -7.45 -30.43 21.40
CA ARG A 830 -7.10 -29.75 20.14
C ARG A 830 -5.78 -30.22 19.53
N ASN A 831 -5.72 -30.16 18.20
CA ASN A 831 -4.47 -30.32 17.46
C ASN A 831 -3.44 -29.30 17.96
N CYS A 832 -2.16 -29.66 17.91
CA CYS A 832 -1.07 -28.83 18.40
C CYS A 832 -0.08 -28.53 17.27
N ILE A 833 0.65 -27.43 17.44
CA ILE A 833 1.90 -27.17 16.72
C ILE A 833 3.08 -27.26 17.69
N TYR A 834 4.26 -27.42 17.11
CA TYR A 834 5.53 -27.49 17.82
C TYR A 834 6.41 -26.35 17.30
N GLN A 835 6.71 -25.39 18.18
CA GLN A 835 7.52 -24.22 17.86
C GLN A 835 8.84 -24.30 18.61
N LYS A 836 9.96 -23.94 17.98
CA LYS A 836 11.27 -23.89 18.63
C LYS A 836 11.24 -22.99 19.86
N ILE A 837 11.84 -23.44 20.96
CA ILE A 837 11.94 -22.64 22.18
C ILE A 837 12.84 -21.42 21.96
N PHE A 838 12.48 -20.30 22.59
CA PHE A 838 13.29 -19.08 22.62
C PHE A 838 13.48 -18.66 24.08
N SER A 839 14.73 -18.45 24.48
CA SER A 839 15.07 -18.15 25.87
C SER A 839 14.87 -16.67 26.18
N LEU A 840 13.93 -16.35 27.06
CA LEU A 840 13.75 -15.00 27.57
C LEU A 840 14.73 -14.72 28.73
N PRO A 841 15.41 -13.56 28.76
CA PRO A 841 16.19 -13.14 29.91
C PRO A 841 15.27 -12.76 31.07
N LYS A 842 15.75 -12.97 32.29
CA LYS A 842 15.10 -12.45 33.48
C LYS A 842 15.52 -11.00 33.73
N HIS A 843 14.55 -10.18 34.09
CA HIS A 843 14.71 -8.80 34.56
C HIS A 843 14.15 -8.72 35.99
N ASP A 844 15.02 -8.63 37.00
CA ASP A 844 14.63 -8.64 38.42
C ASP A 844 13.63 -9.76 38.79
N ASP A 845 13.94 -10.99 38.37
CA ASP A 845 13.12 -12.22 38.50
C ASP A 845 11.90 -12.36 37.56
N TYR A 846 11.65 -11.40 36.67
CA TYR A 846 10.53 -11.45 35.72
C TYR A 846 10.99 -11.70 34.28
N TYR A 847 10.23 -12.50 33.54
CA TYR A 847 10.28 -12.58 32.08
C TYR A 847 9.31 -11.58 31.49
N ALA A 848 9.68 -10.96 30.37
CA ALA A 848 8.89 -9.92 29.72
C ALA A 848 8.56 -10.30 28.28
N ILE A 849 7.30 -10.09 27.89
CA ILE A 849 6.82 -10.20 26.51
C ILE A 849 6.25 -8.85 26.10
N PHE A 850 6.60 -8.40 24.89
CA PHE A 850 6.01 -7.22 24.29
C PHE A 850 4.68 -7.58 23.63
N GLY A 851 3.60 -6.92 24.06
CA GLY A 851 2.33 -6.90 23.34
C GLY A 851 2.33 -5.75 22.34
N SER A 852 2.70 -6.01 21.08
CA SER A 852 2.79 -4.98 20.04
C SER A 852 1.49 -4.85 19.26
N TRP A 853 0.88 -3.67 19.31
CA TRP A 853 -0.43 -3.38 18.73
C TRP A 853 -0.32 -2.92 17.28
N ILE A 854 -1.13 -3.54 16.44
CA ILE A 854 -1.42 -3.17 15.07
C ILE A 854 -2.82 -2.53 15.04
N ILE A 855 -2.94 -1.30 14.55
CA ILE A 855 -4.20 -0.59 14.34
C ILE A 855 -4.28 -0.21 12.87
N HIS A 856 -5.36 -0.61 12.18
CA HIS A 856 -5.51 -0.42 10.73
C HIS A 856 -4.29 -0.93 9.92
N GLY A 857 -3.79 -2.13 10.27
CA GLY A 857 -2.65 -2.76 9.60
C GLY A 857 -1.28 -2.14 9.88
N LEU A 858 -1.20 -1.13 10.76
CA LEU A 858 0.05 -0.45 11.11
C LEU A 858 0.35 -0.53 12.61
N PHE A 859 1.62 -0.63 12.95
CA PHE A 859 2.10 -0.51 14.32
C PHE A 859 1.67 0.81 14.97
N ALA A 860 1.06 0.71 16.15
CA ALA A 860 0.53 1.84 16.90
C ALA A 860 1.17 2.05 18.28
N GLY A 861 1.87 1.03 18.79
CA GLY A 861 2.47 1.05 20.11
C GLY A 861 2.67 -0.35 20.65
N PHE A 862 3.22 -0.45 21.85
CA PHE A 862 3.36 -1.72 22.56
C PHE A 862 3.16 -1.52 24.06
N GLY A 863 2.95 -2.61 24.78
CA GLY A 863 3.09 -2.69 26.23
C GLY A 863 3.87 -3.94 26.61
N ILE A 864 4.12 -4.13 27.90
CA ILE A 864 4.82 -5.32 28.41
C ILE A 864 3.89 -6.11 29.32
N ARG A 865 3.86 -7.42 29.11
CA ARG A 865 3.33 -8.41 30.05
C ARG A 865 4.51 -9.08 30.72
N GLU A 866 4.53 -9.12 32.05
CA GLU A 866 5.63 -9.75 32.79
C GLU A 866 5.15 -10.86 33.75
N ASP A 867 5.94 -11.92 33.87
CA ASP A 867 5.65 -13.05 34.78
C ASP A 867 6.93 -13.63 35.39
N LYS A 868 6.83 -14.27 36.57
CA LYS A 868 7.95 -15.02 37.17
C LYS A 868 8.15 -16.37 36.49
N ARG A 869 7.11 -16.89 35.83
CA ARG A 869 7.08 -18.11 35.01
C ARG A 869 7.42 -17.80 33.56
N LEU A 870 7.82 -18.83 32.80
CA LEU A 870 8.17 -18.67 31.39
C LEU A 870 6.93 -18.48 30.52
N ILE A 871 5.78 -19.01 30.94
CA ILE A 871 4.50 -18.86 30.26
C ILE A 871 3.74 -17.70 30.91
N THR A 872 3.44 -16.65 30.13
CA THR A 872 2.50 -15.61 30.53
C THR A 872 1.06 -16.09 30.37
N ASP A 873 0.20 -15.82 31.33
CA ASP A 873 -1.23 -16.17 31.34
C ASP A 873 -2.13 -14.94 31.46
N ALA A 874 -3.44 -15.14 31.67
CA ALA A 874 -4.41 -14.04 31.80
C ALA A 874 -4.11 -13.12 33.00
N ASP A 875 -3.52 -13.67 34.07
CA ASP A 875 -3.27 -12.96 35.32
C ASP A 875 -1.89 -12.25 35.30
N SER A 876 -1.05 -12.51 34.30
CA SER A 876 0.23 -11.81 34.12
C SER A 876 0.00 -10.30 33.91
N PRO A 877 0.51 -9.42 34.80
CA PRO A 877 0.18 -8.00 34.77
C PRO A 877 0.77 -7.25 33.58
N VAL A 878 0.05 -6.20 33.17
CA VAL A 878 0.58 -5.19 32.26
C VAL A 878 1.50 -4.26 33.05
N THR A 879 2.73 -4.11 32.58
CA THR A 879 3.71 -3.20 33.18
C THR A 879 3.97 -2.03 32.24
N ALA A 880 3.94 -0.81 32.80
CA ALA A 880 4.19 0.41 32.04
C ALA A 880 5.57 0.37 31.37
N CYS A 881 5.65 0.89 30.14
CA CYS A 881 6.89 0.94 29.39
C CYS A 881 7.07 2.32 28.74
N CYS A 882 8.16 3.00 29.09
CA CYS A 882 8.53 4.31 28.54
C CYS A 882 9.62 4.19 27.46
N ILE A 883 9.58 5.11 26.50
CA ILE A 883 10.57 5.20 25.43
C ILE A 883 11.55 6.33 25.75
N ALA A 884 12.83 5.99 25.81
CA ALA A 884 13.92 6.96 25.94
C ALA A 884 14.29 7.52 24.57
N TRP A 885 13.63 8.62 24.20
CA TRP A 885 14.03 9.45 23.07
C TRP A 885 15.31 10.21 23.47
N LYS A 886 16.37 10.08 22.66
CA LYS A 886 17.64 10.79 22.88
C LYS A 886 17.63 12.14 22.20
#